data_AF-A0A7Y9E3A2-F1
#
_entry.id   AF-A0A7Y9E3A2-F1
#
_cell.length_a   1.000
_cell.length_b   1.000
_cell.length_c   1.000
_cell.angle_alpha   90.00
_cell.angle_beta   90.00
_cell.angle_gamma   90.00
#
_symmetry.space_group_name_H-M   'P 1'
#
loop_
_entity.id
_entity.type
_entity.pdbx_description
1 polymer ?
#
loop_
_entity_poly.entity_id
_entity_poly.type
_entity_poly.pdbx_seq_one_letter_code
_entity_poly.pdbx_strand_id
1 'polypeptide(L)'
;MGSTTPARVAVVGSGVAGLTAAYVAAGTARVTLYEADDRLGGHADTHRVETATGTLAIDTGFIVHNQRTYPTLLRLFAELGVQTQDSEMSMSIRDDASGLEWAGALGRRGLFPTRAHLARPAYLRMLTEIPRFHRRARALLATGEADPASDGTTLRAFLDAGGFSGDFRRHFMEPVVAAVWSCDPELALDYPARYLFTFLQHHGMLAIFGSPPWRTVTGGSGTYVERVAARLHEVRTGTKVTSVAETPTGVEVTDGNGGVETYDAVVVATHPGQALAMLADPTPAQREVLGAMPYSPNTALLHTDASLLPHARNARASWNFRRPEAARGHVTVTYDLTRLQRLPTETHYLVTLGGEHLVDPATVIDRMEYEHPLYTPASVAAQRRLPEIATDRLAFAGAYHGWGFHEDGARSGAAAAARLGLTWQPSGDRGASAQRPETPEPATGVYATTIRHTRRTPFRRSFENHSHTWLVDLDDLPQHGPLAPVLGRFEARDHLGDPHRTIRENVATFLAKHGVALDGPAGRGRVLMAAHPRAFGYCFNPISVFWCLDATGDRIATVVEVHNTYGDRHAYLVKPDPQGRARVGKAMYVSPFHGTDGSYDLAVPVPGDRLHVAVSLHTDDGATFSASLTGARLPGGATGPGSRRRALRAAPAALRGSLLIRAHGLRLWARRLPVRQRPQHHQEGV
;
A
#
# COMPACT_ATOMS: atom_id res chain seq x y z
N MET A 1 8.36 4.20 38.04
CA MET A 1 7.91 5.38 37.26
C MET A 1 6.82 4.89 36.33
N GLY A 2 5.61 5.45 36.40
CA GLY A 2 4.47 4.95 35.63
C GLY A 2 4.72 5.08 34.13
N SER A 3 4.69 3.96 33.41
CA SER A 3 4.73 3.95 31.94
C SER A 3 3.52 4.71 31.44
N THR A 4 3.72 5.93 30.94
CA THR A 4 2.68 6.69 30.26
C THR A 4 2.47 6.06 28.88
N THR A 5 1.25 5.68 28.55
CA THR A 5 0.90 5.17 27.22
C THR A 5 1.30 6.21 26.17
N PRO A 6 2.04 5.84 25.11
CA PRO A 6 2.52 6.80 24.12
C PRO A 6 1.34 7.47 23.42
N ALA A 7 1.38 8.80 23.30
CA ALA A 7 0.30 9.59 22.70
C ALA A 7 0.49 9.76 21.18
N ARG A 8 1.74 9.76 20.70
CA ARG A 8 2.12 9.85 19.29
C ARG A 8 3.03 8.71 18.90
N VAL A 9 2.61 7.92 17.91
CA VAL A 9 3.34 6.73 17.46
C VAL A 9 3.59 6.81 15.96
N ALA A 10 4.82 6.54 15.55
CA ALA A 10 5.10 6.27 14.14
C ALA A 10 5.16 4.76 13.88
N VAL A 11 4.67 4.36 12.71
CA VAL A 11 4.85 3.01 12.19
C VAL A 11 5.55 3.13 10.84
N VAL A 12 6.69 2.46 10.69
CA VAL A 12 7.53 2.52 9.49
C VAL A 12 7.39 1.22 8.71
N GLY A 13 6.82 1.28 7.51
CA GLY A 13 6.47 0.14 6.66
C GLY A 13 4.99 -0.22 6.80
N SER A 14 4.31 -0.39 5.66
CA SER A 14 2.88 -0.68 5.57
C SER A 14 2.55 -2.12 5.15
N GLY A 15 3.48 -3.04 5.32
CA GLY A 15 3.17 -4.47 5.27
C GLY A 15 2.16 -4.87 6.36
N VAL A 16 1.68 -6.12 6.33
CA VAL A 16 0.68 -6.62 7.29
C VAL A 16 1.08 -6.40 8.77
N ALA A 17 2.38 -6.45 9.08
CA ALA A 17 2.89 -6.15 10.42
C ALA A 17 2.67 -4.69 10.82
N GLY A 18 3.06 -3.76 9.95
CA GLY A 18 2.88 -2.33 10.18
C GLY A 18 1.41 -1.93 10.20
N LEU A 19 0.59 -2.46 9.28
CA LEU A 19 -0.85 -2.23 9.27
C LEU A 19 -1.52 -2.73 10.56
N THR A 20 -1.13 -3.91 11.05
CA THR A 20 -1.68 -4.44 12.30
C THR A 20 -1.23 -3.60 13.50
N ALA A 21 0.06 -3.23 13.58
CA ALA A 21 0.57 -2.36 14.63
C ALA A 21 -0.12 -1.00 14.63
N ALA A 22 -0.26 -0.38 13.46
CA ALA A 22 -0.94 0.90 13.27
C ALA A 22 -2.42 0.84 13.66
N TYR A 23 -3.12 -0.23 13.28
CA TYR A 23 -4.52 -0.44 13.63
C TYR A 23 -4.72 -0.59 15.14
N VAL A 24 -3.83 -1.33 15.82
CA VAL A 24 -3.84 -1.47 17.28
C VAL A 24 -3.54 -0.13 17.96
N ALA A 25 -2.45 0.53 17.54
CA ALA A 25 -2.02 1.80 18.09
C ALA A 25 -3.08 2.90 17.94
N ALA A 26 -3.81 2.92 16.82
CA ALA A 26 -4.83 3.92 16.54
C ALA A 26 -6.02 3.89 17.51
N GLY A 27 -6.17 2.83 18.32
CA GLY A 27 -7.17 2.77 19.37
C GLY A 27 -6.91 3.71 20.55
N THR A 28 -5.64 4.04 20.83
CA THR A 28 -5.24 4.82 22.01
C THR A 28 -4.22 5.93 21.73
N ALA A 29 -3.64 5.98 20.53
CA ALA A 29 -2.59 6.92 20.15
C ALA A 29 -2.83 7.53 18.76
N ARG A 30 -2.27 8.72 18.53
CA ARG A 30 -2.22 9.34 17.20
C ARG A 30 -1.12 8.67 16.37
N VAL A 31 -1.50 8.00 15.30
CA VAL A 31 -0.59 7.20 14.46
C VAL A 31 -0.21 7.94 13.18
N THR A 32 1.09 7.93 12.86
CA THR A 32 1.61 8.25 11.51
C THR A 32 2.21 6.99 10.89
N LEU A 33 1.62 6.52 9.79
CA LEU A 33 2.15 5.40 9.01
C LEU A 33 3.01 5.92 7.86
N TYR A 34 4.27 5.47 7.80
CA TYR A 34 5.20 5.77 6.72
C TYR A 34 5.34 4.58 5.78
N GLU A 35 5.27 4.83 4.48
CA GLU A 35 5.51 3.85 3.43
C GLU A 35 6.43 4.45 2.36
N ALA A 36 7.45 3.68 1.98
CA ALA A 36 8.42 4.06 0.97
C ALA A 36 7.80 4.05 -0.44
N ASP A 37 6.94 3.08 -0.72
CA ASP A 37 6.23 2.96 -2.00
C ASP A 37 5.02 3.91 -2.07
N ASP A 38 4.50 4.13 -3.28
CA ASP A 38 3.28 4.93 -3.47
C ASP A 38 1.99 4.15 -3.14
N ARG A 39 2.11 2.86 -2.81
CA ARG A 39 1.04 1.94 -2.44
C ARG A 39 1.28 1.37 -1.04
N LEU A 40 0.19 1.14 -0.29
CA LEU A 40 0.23 0.44 0.99
C LEU A 40 0.10 -1.09 0.80
N GLY A 41 0.57 -1.85 1.78
CA GLY A 41 0.29 -3.29 1.90
C GLY A 41 1.52 -4.19 1.73
N GLY A 42 2.59 -3.68 1.11
CA GLY A 42 3.77 -4.49 0.76
C GLY A 42 3.35 -5.74 -0.02
N HIS A 43 3.64 -6.92 0.53
CA HIS A 43 3.25 -8.22 -0.03
C HIS A 43 1.72 -8.44 -0.11
N ALA A 44 0.88 -7.67 0.57
CA ALA A 44 -0.55 -7.62 0.22
C ALA A 44 -0.71 -6.77 -1.04
N ASP A 45 -0.65 -7.42 -2.20
CA ASP A 45 -0.51 -6.80 -3.50
C ASP A 45 -1.62 -7.25 -4.46
N THR A 46 -2.59 -6.37 -4.69
CA THR A 46 -3.75 -6.64 -5.56
C THR A 46 -3.64 -5.86 -6.85
N HIS A 47 -3.55 -6.56 -7.97
CA HIS A 47 -3.54 -5.98 -9.31
C HIS A 47 -4.95 -5.84 -9.86
N ARG A 48 -5.25 -4.70 -10.47
CA ARG A 48 -6.51 -4.46 -11.17
C ARG A 48 -6.29 -4.74 -12.66
N VAL A 49 -6.87 -5.84 -13.15
CA VAL A 49 -6.71 -6.28 -14.54
C VAL A 49 -8.03 -6.10 -15.27
N GLU A 50 -8.03 -5.26 -16.30
CA GLU A 50 -9.21 -5.02 -17.14
C GLU A 50 -9.47 -6.22 -18.05
N THR A 51 -10.71 -6.69 -18.07
CA THR A 51 -11.15 -7.81 -18.93
C THR A 51 -12.42 -7.44 -19.68
N ALA A 52 -12.78 -8.23 -20.68
CA ALA A 52 -14.01 -8.03 -21.45
C ALA A 52 -15.29 -8.07 -20.58
N THR A 53 -15.24 -8.73 -19.42
CA THR A 53 -16.37 -8.88 -18.49
C THR A 53 -16.27 -7.98 -17.26
N GLY A 54 -15.27 -7.09 -17.20
CA GLY A 54 -15.03 -6.16 -16.09
C GLY A 54 -13.62 -6.27 -15.48
N THR A 55 -13.36 -5.49 -14.44
CA THR A 55 -12.06 -5.47 -13.76
C THR A 55 -11.94 -6.63 -12.77
N LEU A 56 -10.89 -7.43 -12.89
CA LEU A 56 -10.51 -8.45 -11.90
C LEU A 56 -9.55 -7.87 -10.86
N ALA A 57 -9.69 -8.33 -9.62
CA ALA A 57 -8.78 -8.06 -8.53
C ALA A 57 -7.94 -9.31 -8.29
N ILE A 58 -6.64 -9.25 -8.57
CA ILE A 58 -5.77 -10.42 -8.58
C ILE A 58 -4.63 -10.22 -7.58
N ASP A 59 -4.65 -10.98 -6.49
CA ASP A 59 -3.54 -10.99 -5.53
C ASP A 59 -2.34 -11.80 -6.05
N THR A 60 -1.13 -11.27 -5.87
CA THR A 60 0.11 -11.88 -6.38
C THR A 60 1.13 -12.19 -5.29
N GLY A 61 1.09 -11.47 -4.17
CA GLY A 61 1.89 -11.77 -2.97
C GLY A 61 1.11 -12.60 -1.94
N PHE A 62 0.36 -11.94 -1.07
CA PHE A 62 -0.53 -12.61 -0.13
C PHE A 62 -1.84 -13.01 -0.77
N ILE A 63 -1.99 -14.31 -1.01
CA ILE A 63 -3.12 -14.85 -1.76
C ILE A 63 -4.11 -15.58 -0.84
N VAL A 64 -3.60 -16.31 0.17
CA VAL A 64 -4.42 -17.25 0.95
C VAL A 64 -4.16 -17.24 2.45
N HIS A 65 -5.18 -17.63 3.21
CA HIS A 65 -5.13 -17.89 4.65
C HIS A 65 -6.05 -19.07 5.01
N ASN A 66 -6.05 -19.49 6.28
CA ASN A 66 -7.00 -20.47 6.78
C ASN A 66 -7.40 -20.18 8.24
N GLN A 67 -8.46 -20.83 8.73
CA GLN A 67 -9.00 -20.58 10.07
C GLN A 67 -8.12 -21.07 11.23
N ARG A 68 -7.27 -22.08 10.98
CA ARG A 68 -6.44 -22.69 12.02
C ARG A 68 -5.18 -21.88 12.31
N THR A 69 -4.49 -21.45 11.25
CA THR A 69 -3.13 -20.91 11.35
C THR A 69 -3.05 -19.39 11.19
N TYR A 70 -4.19 -18.68 11.05
CA TYR A 70 -4.25 -17.21 10.90
C TYR A 70 -5.20 -16.51 11.90
N PRO A 71 -5.15 -16.82 13.21
CA PRO A 71 -6.10 -16.28 14.18
C PRO A 71 -6.01 -14.74 14.33
N THR A 72 -4.81 -14.16 14.32
CA THR A 72 -4.62 -12.71 14.49
C THR A 72 -5.13 -11.95 13.27
N LEU A 73 -4.78 -12.42 12.07
CA LEU A 73 -5.26 -11.83 10.83
C LEU A 73 -6.79 -11.95 10.72
N LEU A 74 -7.36 -13.08 11.12
CA LEU A 74 -8.81 -13.28 11.10
C LEU A 74 -9.54 -12.40 12.11
N ARG A 75 -8.96 -12.15 13.28
CA ARG A 75 -9.47 -11.14 14.20
C ARG A 75 -9.50 -9.77 13.51
N LEU A 76 -8.41 -9.35 12.88
CA LEU A 76 -8.36 -8.09 12.15
C LEU A 76 -9.43 -8.04 11.04
N PHE A 77 -9.56 -9.09 10.23
CA PHE A 77 -10.57 -9.16 9.18
C PHE A 77 -11.99 -9.08 9.73
N ALA A 78 -12.29 -9.77 10.83
CA ALA A 78 -13.59 -9.71 11.47
C ALA A 78 -13.92 -8.29 11.95
N GLU A 79 -12.99 -7.60 12.60
CA GLU A 79 -13.20 -6.22 13.07
C GLU A 79 -13.33 -5.20 11.92
N LEU A 80 -12.67 -5.47 10.78
CA LEU A 80 -12.78 -4.66 9.56
C LEU A 80 -13.96 -5.05 8.67
N GLY A 81 -14.68 -6.14 8.99
CA GLY A 81 -15.74 -6.72 8.16
C GLY A 81 -15.28 -7.29 6.82
N VAL A 82 -14.01 -7.69 6.70
CA VAL A 82 -13.40 -8.20 5.46
C VAL A 82 -13.93 -9.59 5.16
N GLN A 83 -14.46 -9.77 3.95
CA GLN A 83 -15.03 -11.04 3.51
C GLN A 83 -13.97 -11.90 2.84
N THR A 84 -14.12 -13.22 2.99
CA THR A 84 -13.19 -14.21 2.44
C THR A 84 -13.99 -15.35 1.82
N GLN A 85 -13.41 -16.04 0.84
CA GLN A 85 -14.04 -17.14 0.11
C GLN A 85 -13.10 -18.34 0.04
N ASP A 86 -13.63 -19.52 -0.26
CA ASP A 86 -12.83 -20.75 -0.34
C ASP A 86 -11.79 -20.66 -1.44
N SER A 87 -10.62 -21.26 -1.20
CA SER A 87 -9.49 -21.34 -2.13
C SER A 87 -9.10 -22.79 -2.36
N GLU A 88 -8.67 -23.10 -3.58
CA GLU A 88 -8.13 -24.41 -3.96
C GLU A 88 -6.61 -24.41 -3.80
N MET A 89 -6.04 -25.33 -3.02
CA MET A 89 -4.64 -25.33 -2.61
C MET A 89 -3.93 -26.66 -2.95
N SER A 90 -3.91 -27.01 -4.23
CA SER A 90 -3.15 -28.15 -4.74
C SER A 90 -1.76 -27.73 -5.20
N MET A 91 -0.81 -28.66 -5.08
CA MET A 91 0.55 -28.49 -5.57
C MET A 91 0.91 -29.61 -6.56
N SER A 92 1.62 -29.25 -7.63
CA SER A 92 2.20 -30.17 -8.59
C SER A 92 3.71 -30.02 -8.70
N ILE A 93 4.36 -31.11 -9.08
CA ILE A 93 5.78 -31.17 -9.40
C ILE A 93 5.91 -31.56 -10.86
N ARG A 94 6.72 -30.81 -11.61
CA ARG A 94 7.16 -31.11 -12.97
C ARG A 94 8.69 -31.05 -13.02
N ASP A 95 9.32 -32.12 -13.49
CA ASP A 95 10.78 -32.19 -13.71
C ASP A 95 11.06 -32.45 -15.18
N ASP A 96 11.56 -31.43 -15.90
CA ASP A 96 11.75 -31.48 -17.35
C ASP A 96 12.81 -32.52 -17.75
N ALA A 97 13.83 -32.75 -16.92
CA ALA A 97 14.90 -33.70 -17.22
C ALA A 97 14.44 -35.17 -17.12
N SER A 98 13.55 -35.49 -16.18
CA SER A 98 13.02 -36.86 -16.01
C SER A 98 11.65 -37.06 -16.67
N GLY A 99 11.03 -35.98 -17.15
CA GLY A 99 9.65 -35.96 -17.64
C GLY A 99 8.62 -36.41 -16.60
N LEU A 100 8.93 -36.31 -15.31
CA LEU A 100 8.00 -36.67 -14.23
C LEU A 100 7.04 -35.50 -13.97
N GLU A 101 5.74 -35.77 -13.93
CA GLU A 101 4.71 -34.79 -13.55
C GLU A 101 3.71 -35.42 -12.59
N TRP A 102 3.42 -34.82 -11.44
CA TRP A 102 2.41 -35.35 -10.52
C TRP A 102 1.89 -34.30 -9.54
N ALA A 103 0.68 -34.51 -9.01
CA ALA A 103 0.02 -33.65 -8.03
C ALA A 103 -0.73 -34.49 -7.00
N GLY A 104 -0.13 -34.71 -5.82
CA GLY A 104 -0.68 -35.62 -4.80
C GLY A 104 -2.07 -35.23 -4.29
N ALA A 105 -2.33 -33.93 -4.12
CA ALA A 105 -3.59 -33.41 -3.59
C ALA A 105 -4.80 -33.64 -4.53
N LEU A 106 -4.57 -33.91 -5.82
CA LEU A 106 -5.62 -34.21 -6.79
C LEU A 106 -5.99 -35.71 -6.83
N GLY A 107 -5.53 -36.48 -5.83
CA GLY A 107 -5.84 -37.89 -5.66
C GLY A 107 -5.27 -38.77 -6.78
N ARG A 108 -5.98 -39.86 -7.11
CA ARG A 108 -5.50 -40.87 -8.07
C ARG A 108 -5.16 -40.30 -9.44
N ARG A 109 -5.94 -39.31 -9.92
CA ARG A 109 -5.71 -38.66 -11.22
C ARG A 109 -4.45 -37.79 -11.22
N GLY A 110 -4.15 -37.14 -10.10
CA GLY A 110 -2.92 -36.35 -9.98
C GLY A 110 -1.67 -37.16 -9.65
N LEU A 111 -1.80 -38.27 -8.93
CA LEU A 111 -0.69 -39.21 -8.68
C LEU A 111 -0.29 -39.99 -9.95
N PHE A 112 -1.25 -40.30 -10.81
CA PHE A 112 -1.00 -41.03 -12.05
C PHE A 112 -1.61 -40.27 -13.23
N PRO A 113 -1.07 -39.09 -13.59
CA PRO A 113 -1.69 -38.23 -14.58
C PRO A 113 -1.63 -38.83 -15.98
N THR A 114 -0.67 -39.74 -16.22
CA THR A 114 -0.60 -40.60 -17.41
C THR A 114 -0.30 -42.05 -17.01
N ARG A 115 -0.68 -43.03 -17.86
CA ARG A 115 -0.42 -44.46 -17.60
C ARG A 115 1.08 -44.79 -17.48
N ALA A 116 1.95 -44.00 -18.11
CA ALA A 116 3.40 -44.17 -18.04
C ALA A 116 3.95 -44.08 -16.60
N HIS A 117 3.26 -43.40 -15.69
CA HIS A 117 3.67 -43.27 -14.29
C HIS A 117 3.65 -44.62 -13.54
N LEU A 118 2.78 -45.55 -13.94
CA LEU A 118 2.72 -46.90 -13.34
C LEU A 118 3.93 -47.76 -13.72
N ALA A 119 4.67 -47.39 -14.77
CA ALA A 119 5.87 -48.10 -15.22
C ALA A 119 7.17 -47.50 -14.66
N ARG A 120 7.10 -46.52 -13.75
CA ARG A 120 8.27 -45.83 -13.17
C ARG A 120 8.61 -46.39 -11.78
N PRO A 121 9.53 -47.37 -11.65
CA PRO A 121 9.79 -48.04 -10.36
C PRO A 121 10.35 -47.08 -9.29
N ALA A 122 11.21 -46.14 -9.68
CA ALA A 122 11.76 -45.14 -8.76
C ALA A 122 10.66 -44.21 -8.20
N TYR A 123 9.73 -43.78 -9.05
CA TYR A 123 8.56 -42.99 -8.64
C TYR A 123 7.64 -43.76 -7.69
N LEU A 124 7.33 -45.02 -8.01
CA LEU A 124 6.50 -45.85 -7.14
C LEU A 124 7.16 -46.10 -5.78
N ARG A 125 8.48 -46.34 -5.75
CA ARG A 125 9.26 -46.43 -4.51
C ARG A 125 9.14 -45.14 -3.69
N MET A 126 9.35 -43.98 -4.32
CA MET A 126 9.21 -42.68 -3.66
C MET A 126 7.84 -42.52 -2.98
N LEU A 127 6.74 -42.91 -3.63
CA LEU A 127 5.40 -42.81 -3.04
C LEU A 127 5.28 -43.63 -1.75
N THR A 128 5.95 -44.78 -1.65
CA THR A 128 5.98 -45.58 -0.40
C THR A 128 6.81 -44.94 0.71
N GLU A 129 7.72 -44.02 0.37
CA GLU A 129 8.57 -43.32 1.34
C GLU A 129 7.83 -42.16 2.04
N ILE A 130 6.78 -41.58 1.43
CA ILE A 130 6.02 -40.44 1.99
C ILE A 130 5.40 -40.78 3.37
N PRO A 131 4.66 -41.90 3.56
CA PRO A 131 4.14 -42.26 4.88
C PRO A 131 5.25 -42.53 5.90
N ARG A 132 6.38 -43.09 5.46
CA ARG A 132 7.56 -43.33 6.31
C ARG A 132 8.17 -42.00 6.78
N PHE A 133 8.28 -41.02 5.88
CA PHE A 133 8.70 -39.66 6.20
C PHE A 133 7.79 -39.01 7.25
N HIS A 134 6.47 -39.00 7.02
CA HIS A 134 5.52 -38.43 8.00
C HIS A 134 5.62 -39.08 9.38
N ARG A 135 5.84 -40.39 9.45
CA ARG A 135 6.04 -41.09 10.73
C ARG A 135 7.34 -40.67 11.42
N ARG A 136 8.46 -40.62 10.70
CA ARG A 136 9.76 -40.22 11.26
C ARG A 136 9.80 -38.75 11.66
N ALA A 137 9.22 -37.86 10.85
CA ALA A 137 9.15 -36.43 11.15
C ALA A 137 8.34 -36.18 12.44
N ARG A 138 7.17 -36.84 12.58
CA ARG A 138 6.38 -36.77 13.83
C ARG A 138 7.11 -37.36 15.03
N ALA A 139 7.85 -38.45 14.84
CA ALA A 139 8.68 -39.02 15.90
C ALA A 139 9.76 -38.04 16.37
N LEU A 140 10.43 -37.32 15.45
CA LEU A 140 11.40 -36.28 15.80
C LEU A 140 10.76 -35.16 16.64
N LEU A 141 9.55 -34.71 16.27
CA LEU A 141 8.81 -33.70 17.04
C LEU A 141 8.38 -34.21 18.42
N ALA A 142 8.19 -35.52 18.59
CA ALA A 142 7.74 -36.14 19.84
C ALA A 142 8.86 -36.40 20.86
N THR A 143 10.15 -36.32 20.50
CA THR A 143 11.28 -36.62 21.41
C THR A 143 11.54 -35.58 22.51
N GLY A 144 10.55 -34.76 22.90
CA GLY A 144 10.63 -33.78 24.00
C GLY A 144 11.06 -32.37 23.59
N GLU A 145 10.90 -31.42 24.53
CA GLU A 145 11.03 -29.93 24.46
C GLU A 145 12.41 -29.39 24.03
N ALA A 146 13.14 -30.08 23.16
CA ALA A 146 14.27 -29.50 22.47
C ALA A 146 13.73 -28.41 21.54
N ASP A 147 14.06 -27.17 21.87
CA ASP A 147 13.80 -25.97 21.10
C ASP A 147 14.01 -26.23 19.58
N PRO A 148 13.08 -25.88 18.67
CA PRO A 148 13.19 -26.13 17.23
C PRO A 148 14.51 -25.76 16.55
N ALA A 149 15.34 -24.92 17.19
CA ALA A 149 16.70 -24.65 16.74
C ALA A 149 17.82 -24.92 17.77
N SER A 150 17.61 -25.80 18.75
CA SER A 150 18.71 -26.40 19.52
C SER A 150 19.31 -27.63 18.82
N ASP A 151 18.58 -28.24 17.88
CA ASP A 151 18.98 -29.52 17.26
C ASP A 151 20.05 -29.32 16.16
N GLY A 152 20.12 -28.17 15.49
CA GLY A 152 21.11 -27.90 14.41
C GLY A 152 21.04 -28.84 13.19
N THR A 153 20.33 -29.97 13.32
CA THR A 153 20.14 -31.00 12.30
C THR A 153 19.42 -30.42 11.10
N THR A 154 20.08 -30.48 9.95
CA THR A 154 19.52 -30.08 8.67
C THR A 154 18.57 -31.13 8.13
N LEU A 155 17.68 -30.73 7.23
CA LEU A 155 16.81 -31.65 6.51
C LEU A 155 17.63 -32.74 5.79
N ARG A 156 18.77 -32.38 5.20
CA ARG A 156 19.72 -33.31 4.57
C ARG A 156 20.14 -34.42 5.53
N ALA A 157 20.66 -34.05 6.69
CA ALA A 157 21.13 -35.01 7.70
C ALA A 157 20.00 -35.92 8.18
N PHE A 158 18.78 -35.38 8.37
CA PHE A 158 17.61 -36.18 8.71
C PHE A 158 17.24 -37.20 7.62
N LEU A 159 17.29 -36.79 6.34
CA LEU A 159 16.97 -37.66 5.21
C LEU A 159 18.03 -38.74 4.98
N ASP A 160 19.30 -38.43 5.21
CA ASP A 160 20.42 -39.38 5.19
C ASP A 160 20.24 -40.45 6.27
N ALA A 161 20.03 -40.03 7.52
CA ALA A 161 19.79 -40.94 8.65
C ALA A 161 18.52 -41.80 8.48
N GLY A 162 17.55 -41.32 7.69
CA GLY A 162 16.32 -42.04 7.36
C GLY A 162 16.43 -42.99 6.16
N GLY A 163 17.56 -42.98 5.42
CA GLY A 163 17.74 -43.76 4.20
C GLY A 163 16.72 -43.43 3.10
N PHE A 164 16.41 -42.14 2.92
CA PHE A 164 15.50 -41.68 1.86
C PHE A 164 16.21 -41.60 0.51
N SER A 165 15.54 -42.10 -0.54
CA SER A 165 16.07 -42.16 -1.90
C SER A 165 16.38 -40.78 -2.51
N GLY A 166 17.19 -40.76 -3.56
CA GLY A 166 17.45 -39.55 -4.35
C GLY A 166 16.18 -38.97 -4.98
N ASP A 167 15.31 -39.84 -5.54
CA ASP A 167 14.00 -39.43 -6.08
C ASP A 167 13.11 -38.76 -5.03
N PHE A 168 13.08 -39.30 -3.80
CA PHE A 168 12.33 -38.68 -2.70
C PHE A 168 12.85 -37.28 -2.36
N ARG A 169 14.15 -37.06 -2.38
CA ARG A 169 14.73 -35.72 -2.17
C ARG A 169 14.34 -34.79 -3.31
N ARG A 170 14.63 -35.21 -4.55
CA ARG A 170 14.51 -34.40 -5.77
C ARG A 170 13.07 -34.05 -6.13
N HIS A 171 12.14 -35.00 -5.99
CA HIS A 171 10.77 -34.91 -6.53
C HIS A 171 9.70 -34.73 -5.45
N PHE A 172 10.06 -34.80 -4.16
CA PHE A 172 9.13 -34.52 -3.06
C PHE A 172 9.66 -33.47 -2.08
N MET A 173 10.80 -33.68 -1.43
CA MET A 173 11.25 -32.77 -0.37
C MET A 173 11.76 -31.42 -0.88
N GLU A 174 12.63 -31.41 -1.90
CA GLU A 174 13.14 -30.17 -2.48
C GLU A 174 12.00 -29.30 -3.03
N PRO A 175 11.06 -29.81 -3.86
CA PRO A 175 9.93 -29.02 -4.34
C PRO A 175 9.07 -28.46 -3.21
N VAL A 176 8.75 -29.25 -2.18
CA VAL A 176 7.90 -28.81 -1.05
C VAL A 176 8.54 -27.63 -0.34
N VAL A 177 9.83 -27.71 0.01
CA VAL A 177 10.49 -26.62 0.73
C VAL A 177 10.71 -25.41 -0.19
N ALA A 178 11.18 -25.65 -1.41
CA ALA A 178 11.45 -24.59 -2.38
C ALA A 178 10.19 -23.80 -2.75
N ALA A 179 9.03 -24.46 -2.90
CA ALA A 179 7.78 -23.79 -3.22
C ALA A 179 7.17 -23.04 -2.03
N VAL A 180 7.39 -23.50 -0.79
CA VAL A 180 6.86 -22.84 0.41
C VAL A 180 7.62 -21.55 0.75
N TRP A 181 8.95 -21.55 0.58
CA TRP A 181 9.80 -20.40 0.92
C TRP A 181 10.45 -19.70 -0.28
N SER A 182 10.02 -20.04 -1.49
CA SER A 182 10.52 -19.47 -2.75
C SER A 182 12.06 -19.43 -2.81
N CYS A 183 12.70 -20.49 -2.32
CA CYS A 183 14.16 -20.57 -2.18
C CYS A 183 14.77 -21.56 -3.17
N ASP A 184 16.08 -21.43 -3.42
CA ASP A 184 16.81 -22.36 -4.28
C ASP A 184 16.62 -23.82 -3.76
N PRO A 185 16.16 -24.76 -4.62
CA PRO A 185 16.08 -26.17 -4.29
C PRO A 185 17.37 -26.78 -3.70
N GLU A 186 18.55 -26.26 -4.03
CA GLU A 186 19.81 -26.74 -3.45
C GLU A 186 19.96 -26.37 -1.97
N LEU A 187 19.49 -25.17 -1.60
CA LEU A 187 19.50 -24.66 -0.22
C LEU A 187 18.36 -25.24 0.63
N ALA A 188 17.30 -25.72 0.00
CA ALA A 188 16.13 -26.29 0.65
C ALA A 188 16.46 -27.42 1.65
N LEU A 189 17.49 -28.21 1.36
CA LEU A 189 17.90 -29.33 2.21
C LEU A 189 18.74 -28.90 3.43
N ASP A 190 19.21 -27.67 3.47
CA ASP A 190 20.03 -27.15 4.58
C ASP A 190 19.16 -26.48 5.66
N TYR A 191 17.83 -26.44 5.46
CA TYR A 191 16.87 -25.95 6.44
C TYR A 191 16.92 -26.76 7.75
N PRO A 192 16.72 -26.13 8.92
CA PRO A 192 16.62 -26.85 10.19
C PRO A 192 15.41 -27.80 10.19
N ALA A 193 15.65 -29.11 10.32
CA ALA A 193 14.65 -30.14 10.12
C ALA A 193 13.47 -29.99 11.10
N ARG A 194 13.75 -29.77 12.39
CA ARG A 194 12.73 -29.61 13.44
C ARG A 194 11.86 -28.37 13.21
N TYR A 195 12.46 -27.25 12.81
CA TYR A 195 11.74 -26.02 12.46
C TYR A 195 10.79 -26.25 11.27
N LEU A 196 11.28 -26.88 10.20
CA LEU A 196 10.49 -27.27 9.03
C LEU A 196 9.33 -28.20 9.42
N PHE A 197 9.59 -29.25 10.21
CA PHE A 197 8.56 -30.22 10.57
C PHE A 197 7.50 -29.62 11.49
N THR A 198 7.89 -28.69 12.38
CA THR A 198 6.94 -27.93 13.19
C THR A 198 6.01 -27.12 12.29
N PHE A 199 6.56 -26.43 11.29
CA PHE A 199 5.76 -25.72 10.28
C PHE A 199 4.81 -26.66 9.55
N LEU A 200 5.32 -27.77 9.01
CA LEU A 200 4.50 -28.73 8.25
C LEU A 200 3.41 -29.36 9.13
N GLN A 201 3.68 -29.62 10.42
CA GLN A 201 2.67 -30.12 11.35
C GLN A 201 1.57 -29.06 11.58
N HIS A 202 1.98 -27.82 11.88
CA HIS A 202 1.08 -26.71 12.16
C HIS A 202 0.12 -26.45 11.00
N HIS A 203 0.61 -26.57 9.76
CA HIS A 203 -0.17 -26.36 8.53
C HIS A 203 -0.88 -27.63 8.01
N GLY A 204 -0.81 -28.75 8.74
CA GLY A 204 -1.47 -30.00 8.33
C GLY A 204 -0.85 -30.66 7.08
N MET A 205 0.44 -30.41 6.82
CA MET A 205 1.24 -30.95 5.72
C MET A 205 2.10 -32.17 6.13
N LEU A 206 2.18 -32.52 7.42
CA LEU A 206 2.74 -33.81 7.89
C LEU A 206 1.70 -34.95 7.95
N ALA A 207 0.62 -34.82 7.20
CA ALA A 207 -0.44 -35.82 7.07
C ALA A 207 -0.93 -35.87 5.62
N ILE A 208 -1.50 -37.01 5.23
CA ILE A 208 -2.06 -37.21 3.89
C ILE A 208 -3.47 -36.58 3.79
N PHE A 209 -4.18 -36.48 4.92
CA PHE A 209 -5.52 -35.93 5.02
C PHE A 209 -5.58 -34.94 6.20
N GLY A 210 -6.61 -34.09 6.23
CA GLY A 210 -6.88 -33.19 7.37
C GLY A 210 -6.20 -31.83 7.30
N SER A 211 -5.71 -31.44 6.12
CA SER A 211 -5.26 -30.07 5.85
C SER A 211 -6.43 -29.09 6.04
N PRO A 212 -6.21 -27.92 6.66
CA PRO A 212 -7.27 -26.95 6.89
C PRO A 212 -7.81 -26.41 5.56
N PRO A 213 -9.10 -26.06 5.48
CA PRO A 213 -9.65 -25.42 4.29
C PRO A 213 -9.01 -24.04 4.09
N TRP A 214 -8.49 -23.81 2.89
CA TRP A 214 -7.88 -22.54 2.50
C TRP A 214 -8.92 -21.56 2.01
N ARG A 215 -8.64 -20.27 2.24
CA ARG A 215 -9.50 -19.14 1.85
C ARG A 215 -8.66 -18.02 1.28
N THR A 216 -9.27 -17.16 0.48
CA THR A 216 -8.70 -15.92 -0.06
C THR A 216 -9.60 -14.73 0.26
N VAL A 217 -9.08 -13.51 0.18
CA VAL A 217 -9.84 -12.28 0.42
C VAL A 217 -10.72 -11.97 -0.79
N THR A 218 -12.02 -11.79 -0.57
CA THR A 218 -12.94 -11.42 -1.66
C THR A 218 -12.64 -9.99 -2.11
N GLY A 219 -12.41 -9.79 -3.41
CA GLY A 219 -12.05 -8.49 -3.98
C GLY A 219 -10.56 -8.12 -3.86
N GLY A 220 -9.72 -9.05 -3.40
CA GLY A 220 -8.28 -8.90 -3.24
C GLY A 220 -7.87 -8.34 -1.87
N SER A 221 -6.65 -8.68 -1.45
CA SER A 221 -6.04 -8.33 -0.18
C SER A 221 -5.92 -6.82 0.06
N GLY A 222 -5.81 -6.01 -1.00
CA GLY A 222 -5.88 -4.55 -0.95
C GLY A 222 -7.14 -4.02 -0.22
N THR A 223 -8.22 -4.79 -0.21
CA THR A 223 -9.46 -4.47 0.51
C THR A 223 -9.22 -4.28 2.01
N TYR A 224 -8.46 -5.16 2.68
CA TYR A 224 -8.21 -4.99 4.11
C TYR A 224 -7.21 -3.86 4.36
N VAL A 225 -6.24 -3.68 3.47
CA VAL A 225 -5.25 -2.60 3.54
C VAL A 225 -5.93 -1.25 3.52
N GLU A 226 -6.85 -1.03 2.57
CA GLU A 226 -7.65 0.19 2.46
C GLU A 226 -8.49 0.44 3.73
N ARG A 227 -9.10 -0.61 4.29
CA ARG A 227 -9.92 -0.50 5.51
C ARG A 227 -9.14 -0.23 6.78
N VAL A 228 -7.88 -0.69 6.86
CA VAL A 228 -6.97 -0.29 7.92
C VAL A 228 -6.58 1.18 7.73
N ALA A 229 -6.12 1.56 6.54
CA ALA A 229 -5.67 2.91 6.24
C ALA A 229 -6.74 3.97 6.53
N ALA A 230 -8.01 3.67 6.21
CA ALA A 230 -9.15 4.55 6.48
C ALA A 230 -9.40 4.82 7.98
N ARG A 231 -8.82 4.01 8.88
CA ARG A 231 -8.92 4.19 10.35
C ARG A 231 -7.69 4.87 10.96
N LEU A 232 -6.68 5.22 10.16
CA LEU A 232 -5.46 5.84 10.65
C LEU A 232 -5.55 7.38 10.58
N HIS A 233 -4.85 8.04 11.49
CA HIS A 233 -4.86 9.50 11.60
C HIS A 233 -4.04 10.17 10.49
N GLU A 234 -2.91 9.55 10.12
CA GLU A 234 -2.01 10.05 9.10
C GLU A 234 -1.31 8.89 8.37
N VAL A 235 -1.31 8.95 7.04
CA VAL A 235 -0.66 7.97 6.16
C VAL A 235 0.19 8.72 5.15
N ARG A 236 1.47 8.37 5.06
CA ARG A 236 2.48 9.01 4.20
C ARG A 236 3.09 7.98 3.27
N THR A 237 2.55 7.84 2.06
CA THR A 237 3.15 7.03 0.98
C THR A 237 4.21 7.81 0.22
N GLY A 238 5.07 7.12 -0.54
CA GLY A 238 6.20 7.71 -1.26
C GLY A 238 7.21 8.41 -0.33
N THR A 239 7.19 8.07 0.96
CA THR A 239 7.90 8.74 2.05
C THR A 239 8.80 7.73 2.75
N LYS A 240 9.90 7.40 2.10
CA LYS A 240 10.90 6.47 2.64
C LYS A 240 11.54 7.07 3.90
N VAL A 241 11.50 6.33 5.01
CA VAL A 241 12.28 6.67 6.21
C VAL A 241 13.73 6.29 5.98
N THR A 242 14.64 7.22 6.29
CA THR A 242 16.09 7.06 6.12
C THR A 242 16.84 7.01 7.44
N SER A 243 16.25 7.52 8.53
CA SER A 243 16.86 7.45 9.85
C SER A 243 15.81 7.35 10.96
N VAL A 244 16.08 6.54 11.97
CA VAL A 244 15.35 6.39 13.24
C VAL A 244 16.37 6.51 14.36
N ALA A 245 16.21 7.52 15.22
CA ALA A 245 17.13 7.80 16.32
C ALA A 245 16.36 7.95 17.63
N GLU A 246 16.67 7.12 18.63
CA GLU A 246 16.15 7.32 19.98
C GLU A 246 16.88 8.50 20.65
N THR A 247 16.12 9.41 21.25
CA THR A 247 16.62 10.59 21.96
C THR A 247 16.09 10.59 23.40
N PRO A 248 16.60 11.46 24.30
CA PRO A 248 16.06 11.58 25.66
C PRO A 248 14.55 11.90 25.69
N THR A 249 14.04 12.64 24.68
CA THR A 249 12.66 13.14 24.63
C THR A 249 11.71 12.29 23.79
N GLY A 250 12.20 11.34 22.98
CA GLY A 250 11.35 10.48 22.17
C GLY A 250 12.17 9.69 21.14
N VAL A 251 11.60 9.48 19.97
CA VAL A 251 12.27 8.89 18.81
C VAL A 251 12.10 9.81 17.62
N GLU A 252 13.20 10.23 17.01
CA GLU A 252 13.20 11.04 15.80
C GLU A 252 13.19 10.15 14.56
N VAL A 253 12.27 10.45 13.65
CA VAL A 253 12.15 9.78 12.35
C VAL A 253 12.48 10.81 11.28
N THR A 254 13.48 10.49 10.45
CA THR A 254 13.89 11.30 9.29
C THR A 254 13.41 10.65 8.00
N ASP A 255 12.68 11.39 7.18
CA ASP A 255 12.26 10.96 5.85
C ASP A 255 13.28 11.29 4.75
N GLY A 256 13.11 10.68 3.58
CA GLY A 256 13.99 10.85 2.42
C GLY A 256 13.97 12.25 1.78
N ASN A 257 13.11 13.16 2.26
CA ASN A 257 13.14 14.58 1.90
C ASN A 257 13.90 15.43 2.95
N GLY A 258 14.43 14.80 4.00
CA GLY A 258 15.10 15.47 5.11
C GLY A 258 14.15 16.02 6.18
N GLY A 259 12.86 15.69 6.11
CA GLY A 259 11.91 16.04 7.16
C GLY A 259 12.16 15.21 8.42
N VAL A 260 12.24 15.87 9.57
CA VAL A 260 12.44 15.22 10.87
C VAL A 260 11.20 15.43 11.73
N GLU A 261 10.65 14.36 12.29
CA GLU A 261 9.53 14.41 13.23
C GLU A 261 9.77 13.50 14.43
N THR A 262 9.45 14.00 15.63
CA THR A 262 9.62 13.27 16.90
C THR A 262 8.32 12.61 17.34
N TYR A 263 8.43 11.37 17.79
CA TYR A 263 7.35 10.52 18.31
C TYR A 263 7.68 10.02 19.71
N ASP A 264 6.67 9.63 20.47
CA ASP A 264 6.87 9.02 21.80
C ASP A 264 7.40 7.59 21.66
N ALA A 265 6.92 6.88 20.64
CA ALA A 265 7.37 5.54 20.29
C ALA A 265 7.27 5.26 18.78
N VAL A 266 8.03 4.27 18.30
CA VAL A 266 8.12 3.87 16.90
C VAL A 266 8.07 2.35 16.78
N VAL A 267 7.25 1.87 15.84
CA VAL A 267 7.29 0.48 15.37
C VAL A 267 7.98 0.45 14.00
N VAL A 268 9.12 -0.23 13.92
CA VAL A 268 9.80 -0.51 12.65
C VAL A 268 9.28 -1.83 12.10
N ALA A 269 8.46 -1.74 11.05
CA ALA A 269 7.74 -2.86 10.44
C ALA A 269 8.26 -3.20 9.02
N THR A 270 9.58 -3.08 8.81
CA THR A 270 10.29 -3.35 7.55
C THR A 270 11.13 -4.63 7.63
N HIS A 271 11.72 -5.07 6.51
CA HIS A 271 12.65 -6.22 6.55
C HIS A 271 13.87 -5.93 7.45
N PRO A 272 14.51 -6.95 8.08
CA PRO A 272 15.59 -6.75 9.04
C PRO A 272 16.77 -5.92 8.52
N GLY A 273 17.19 -6.14 7.27
CA GLY A 273 18.24 -5.35 6.64
C GLY A 273 17.85 -3.88 6.44
N GLN A 274 16.60 -3.61 6.07
CA GLN A 274 16.06 -2.26 5.96
C GLN A 274 15.95 -1.58 7.33
N ALA A 275 15.48 -2.32 8.33
CA ALA A 275 15.38 -1.87 9.71
C ALA A 275 16.76 -1.49 10.25
N LEU A 276 17.77 -2.36 10.06
CA LEU A 276 19.13 -2.09 10.50
C LEU A 276 19.72 -0.86 9.80
N ALA A 277 19.49 -0.70 8.49
CA ALA A 277 20.01 0.40 7.70
C ALA A 277 19.44 1.78 8.09
N MET A 278 18.24 1.83 8.69
CA MET A 278 17.64 3.09 9.13
C MET A 278 17.94 3.45 10.59
N LEU A 279 18.46 2.52 11.42
CA LEU A 279 18.85 2.88 12.78
C LEU A 279 20.06 3.81 12.75
N ALA A 280 19.96 4.97 13.40
CA ALA A 280 21.03 5.96 13.39
C ALA A 280 22.28 5.50 14.16
N ASP A 281 22.07 4.83 15.30
CA ASP A 281 23.12 4.24 16.13
C ASP A 281 22.68 2.87 16.65
N PRO A 282 22.73 1.81 15.80
CA PRO A 282 22.26 0.50 16.21
C PRO A 282 23.14 -0.06 17.33
N THR A 283 22.53 -0.72 18.33
CA THR A 283 23.27 -1.42 19.37
C THR A 283 24.01 -2.65 18.79
N PRO A 284 25.03 -3.20 19.49
CA PRO A 284 25.64 -4.47 19.08
C PRO A 284 24.63 -5.60 18.90
N ALA A 285 23.64 -5.71 19.79
CA ALA A 285 22.58 -6.71 19.70
C ALA A 285 21.68 -6.47 18.46
N GLN A 286 21.31 -5.22 18.17
CA GLN A 286 20.53 -4.88 16.97
C GLN A 286 21.27 -5.26 15.68
N ARG A 287 22.57 -4.98 15.59
CA ARG A 287 23.41 -5.39 14.44
C ARG A 287 23.46 -6.90 14.29
N GLU A 288 23.72 -7.62 15.38
CA GLU A 288 23.86 -9.07 15.36
C GLU A 288 22.55 -9.78 14.99
N VAL A 289 21.44 -9.40 15.63
CA VAL A 289 20.14 -10.06 15.44
C VAL A 289 19.55 -9.75 14.08
N LEU A 290 19.48 -8.49 13.68
CA LEU A 290 18.89 -8.10 12.39
C LEU A 290 19.77 -8.51 11.21
N GLY A 291 21.10 -8.49 11.37
CA GLY A 291 22.06 -8.91 10.35
C GLY A 291 22.06 -10.42 10.09
N ALA A 292 21.62 -11.24 11.04
CA ALA A 292 21.55 -12.69 10.92
C ALA A 292 20.29 -13.21 10.20
N MET A 293 19.44 -12.32 9.65
CA MET A 293 18.16 -12.68 9.01
C MET A 293 18.15 -12.28 7.53
N PRO A 294 18.83 -13.06 6.66
CA PRO A 294 18.94 -12.75 5.24
C PRO A 294 17.62 -12.97 4.50
N TYR A 295 17.43 -12.20 3.44
CA TYR A 295 16.33 -12.31 2.49
C TYR A 295 16.89 -12.54 1.09
N SER A 296 16.10 -13.19 0.23
CA SER A 296 16.43 -13.43 -1.17
C SER A 296 15.44 -12.68 -2.08
N PRO A 297 15.93 -11.83 -3.01
CA PRO A 297 15.07 -11.18 -3.98
C PRO A 297 14.54 -12.21 -4.99
N ASN A 298 13.28 -12.08 -5.33
CA ASN A 298 12.57 -12.94 -6.28
C ASN A 298 11.68 -12.08 -7.17
N THR A 299 11.96 -12.11 -8.48
CA THR A 299 11.05 -11.51 -9.46
C THR A 299 9.80 -12.39 -9.62
N ALA A 300 8.65 -11.73 -9.58
CA ALA A 300 7.36 -12.30 -9.93
C ALA A 300 6.84 -11.67 -11.22
N LEU A 301 6.36 -12.50 -12.15
CA LEU A 301 5.68 -12.03 -13.36
C LEU A 301 4.21 -12.45 -13.31
N LEU A 302 3.29 -11.49 -13.37
CA LEU A 302 1.86 -11.75 -13.60
C LEU A 302 1.64 -11.87 -15.11
N HIS A 303 1.11 -12.99 -15.59
CA HIS A 303 0.96 -13.28 -17.02
C HIS A 303 -0.18 -14.26 -17.32
N THR A 304 -0.40 -14.56 -18.60
CA THR A 304 -1.39 -15.55 -19.09
C THR A 304 -0.79 -16.75 -19.83
N ASP A 305 0.55 -16.83 -19.95
CA ASP A 305 1.25 -17.97 -20.56
C ASP A 305 1.06 -19.30 -19.80
N ALA A 306 0.12 -20.12 -20.26
CA ALA A 306 -0.18 -21.43 -19.70
C ALA A 306 0.85 -22.53 -20.07
N SER A 307 1.89 -22.23 -20.84
CA SER A 307 2.94 -23.21 -21.20
C SER A 307 3.82 -23.60 -20.00
N LEU A 308 3.84 -22.77 -18.96
CA LEU A 308 4.55 -23.02 -17.70
C LEU A 308 3.86 -24.07 -16.81
N LEU A 309 2.56 -24.30 -17.02
CA LEU A 309 1.82 -25.33 -16.28
C LEU A 309 2.25 -26.75 -16.71
N PRO A 310 1.96 -27.79 -15.90
CA PRO A 310 2.16 -29.18 -16.31
C PRO A 310 1.51 -29.51 -17.65
N HIS A 311 2.21 -30.32 -18.45
CA HIS A 311 1.71 -30.79 -19.74
C HIS A 311 0.49 -31.70 -19.55
N ALA A 312 0.56 -32.61 -18.57
CA ALA A 312 -0.57 -33.44 -18.20
C ALA A 312 -1.63 -32.60 -17.45
N ARG A 313 -2.80 -32.43 -18.07
CA ARG A 313 -3.92 -31.68 -17.49
C ARG A 313 -4.31 -32.16 -16.08
N ASN A 314 -4.22 -33.47 -15.83
CA ASN A 314 -4.53 -34.07 -14.53
C ASN A 314 -3.50 -33.72 -13.42
N ALA A 315 -2.34 -33.19 -13.79
CA ALA A 315 -1.32 -32.72 -12.86
C ALA A 315 -1.35 -31.19 -12.67
N ARG A 316 -2.15 -30.43 -13.42
CA ARG A 316 -2.25 -28.97 -13.24
C ARG A 316 -2.89 -28.64 -11.90
N ALA A 317 -2.17 -27.88 -11.09
CA ALA A 317 -2.54 -27.54 -9.73
C ALA A 317 -2.58 -26.02 -9.52
N SER A 318 -2.94 -25.60 -8.31
CA SER A 318 -2.83 -24.19 -7.91
C SER A 318 -1.38 -23.72 -7.82
N TRP A 319 -0.46 -24.57 -7.35
CA TRP A 319 0.97 -24.28 -7.20
C TRP A 319 1.75 -25.25 -8.08
N ASN A 320 2.49 -24.76 -9.07
CA ASN A 320 3.13 -25.61 -10.05
C ASN A 320 4.64 -25.42 -9.98
N PHE A 321 5.32 -26.31 -9.24
CA PHE A 321 6.78 -26.33 -9.22
C PHE A 321 7.30 -26.94 -10.52
N ARG A 322 8.22 -26.24 -11.17
CA ARG A 322 8.91 -26.68 -12.38
C ARG A 322 10.41 -26.73 -12.11
N ARG A 323 11.03 -27.88 -12.40
CA ARG A 323 12.48 -27.99 -12.49
C ARG A 323 12.88 -27.97 -13.97
N PRO A 324 13.48 -26.87 -14.47
CA PRO A 324 13.99 -26.83 -15.82
C PRO A 324 15.17 -27.77 -15.99
N GLU A 325 15.44 -28.20 -17.22
CA GLU A 325 16.56 -29.09 -17.56
C GLU A 325 17.92 -28.46 -17.22
N ALA A 326 18.07 -27.16 -17.50
CA ALA A 326 19.21 -26.35 -17.06
C ALA A 326 18.81 -25.51 -15.84
N ALA A 327 19.26 -25.91 -14.65
CA ALA A 327 19.06 -25.13 -13.44
C ALA A 327 19.87 -23.82 -13.47
N ARG A 328 19.27 -22.73 -13.01
CA ARG A 328 19.91 -21.39 -12.94
C ARG A 328 19.94 -20.80 -11.53
N GLY A 329 19.95 -21.65 -10.48
CA GLY A 329 20.09 -21.19 -9.09
C GLY A 329 18.88 -20.44 -8.52
N HIS A 330 17.69 -20.65 -9.09
CA HIS A 330 16.44 -20.05 -8.61
C HIS A 330 15.31 -21.08 -8.66
N VAL A 331 14.36 -20.95 -7.74
CA VAL A 331 13.10 -21.68 -7.82
C VAL A 331 12.34 -21.27 -9.08
N THR A 332 11.57 -22.18 -9.67
CA THR A 332 10.58 -21.83 -10.70
C THR A 332 9.25 -22.38 -10.26
N VAL A 333 8.36 -21.49 -9.79
CA VAL A 333 7.00 -21.85 -9.35
C VAL A 333 6.01 -20.96 -10.05
N THR A 334 5.01 -21.57 -10.67
CA THR A 334 3.88 -20.87 -11.28
C THR A 334 2.62 -21.12 -10.46
N TYR A 335 2.03 -20.05 -9.93
CA TYR A 335 0.76 -20.07 -9.23
C TYR A 335 -0.37 -19.80 -10.22
N ASP A 336 -1.36 -20.69 -10.27
CA ASP A 336 -2.60 -20.46 -10.98
C ASP A 336 -3.55 -19.63 -10.10
N LEU A 337 -3.48 -18.31 -10.27
CA LEU A 337 -4.23 -17.34 -9.47
C LEU A 337 -5.74 -17.44 -9.73
N THR A 338 -6.11 -17.88 -10.93
CA THR A 338 -7.52 -18.09 -11.30
C THR A 338 -8.12 -19.20 -10.45
N ARG A 339 -7.40 -20.31 -10.28
CA ARG A 339 -7.80 -21.41 -9.38
C ARG A 339 -7.73 -21.01 -7.91
N LEU A 340 -6.62 -20.41 -7.48
CA LEU A 340 -6.40 -20.02 -6.09
C LEU A 340 -7.45 -19.04 -5.59
N GLN A 341 -7.79 -18.04 -6.41
CA GLN A 341 -8.69 -16.97 -6.00
C GLN A 341 -10.14 -17.20 -6.44
N ARG A 342 -10.42 -18.28 -7.20
CA ARG A 342 -11.71 -18.55 -7.83
C ARG A 342 -12.22 -17.35 -8.65
N LEU A 343 -11.33 -16.81 -9.49
CA LEU A 343 -11.68 -15.69 -10.34
C LEU A 343 -12.78 -16.12 -11.34
N PRO A 344 -13.80 -15.28 -11.60
CA PRO A 344 -14.93 -15.62 -12.47
C PRO A 344 -14.55 -15.47 -13.95
N THR A 345 -13.59 -16.28 -14.41
CA THR A 345 -13.06 -16.24 -15.77
C THR A 345 -12.49 -17.59 -16.20
N GLU A 346 -12.50 -17.85 -17.50
CA GLU A 346 -11.86 -19.03 -18.12
C GLU A 346 -10.38 -18.77 -18.44
N THR A 347 -9.95 -17.51 -18.47
CA THR A 347 -8.54 -17.15 -18.70
C THR A 347 -7.71 -17.46 -17.46
N HIS A 348 -6.65 -18.26 -17.63
CA HIS A 348 -5.70 -18.52 -16.55
C HIS A 348 -4.75 -17.35 -16.38
N TYR A 349 -5.01 -16.54 -15.36
CA TYR A 349 -4.04 -15.60 -14.79
C TYR A 349 -3.09 -16.34 -13.87
N LEU A 350 -1.79 -16.18 -14.14
CA LEU A 350 -0.71 -16.89 -13.50
C LEU A 350 0.29 -15.90 -12.94
N VAL A 351 0.92 -16.23 -11.80
CA VAL A 351 2.15 -15.55 -11.38
C VAL A 351 3.29 -16.55 -11.31
N THR A 352 4.39 -16.25 -11.98
CA THR A 352 5.59 -17.10 -11.99
C THR A 352 6.71 -16.43 -11.21
N LEU A 353 7.21 -17.13 -10.19
CA LEU A 353 8.40 -16.79 -9.41
C LEU A 353 9.61 -17.51 -9.97
N GLY A 354 10.63 -16.72 -10.33
CA GLY A 354 11.85 -17.22 -10.96
C GLY A 354 11.60 -17.83 -12.35
N GLY A 355 12.63 -17.84 -13.20
CA GLY A 355 12.46 -18.33 -14.57
C GLY A 355 11.78 -17.32 -15.51
N GLU A 356 12.02 -16.02 -15.32
CA GLU A 356 11.50 -14.94 -16.19
C GLU A 356 11.71 -15.20 -17.69
N HIS A 357 12.86 -15.78 -18.04
CA HIS A 357 13.22 -16.17 -19.41
C HIS A 357 12.36 -17.28 -20.02
N LEU A 358 11.51 -17.93 -19.22
CA LEU A 358 10.60 -18.99 -19.65
C LEU A 358 9.19 -18.45 -19.95
N VAL A 359 8.87 -17.22 -19.52
CA VAL A 359 7.57 -16.59 -19.72
C VAL A 359 7.58 -15.84 -21.04
N ASP A 360 6.59 -16.07 -21.90
CA ASP A 360 6.40 -15.26 -23.12
C ASP A 360 6.18 -13.78 -22.75
N PRO A 361 7.10 -12.86 -23.11
CA PRO A 361 6.99 -11.45 -22.79
C PRO A 361 5.71 -10.79 -23.29
N ALA A 362 5.11 -11.30 -24.37
CA ALA A 362 3.87 -10.77 -24.93
C ALA A 362 2.64 -11.03 -24.04
N THR A 363 2.75 -11.95 -23.08
CA THR A 363 1.66 -12.33 -22.18
C THR A 363 1.77 -11.69 -20.79
N VAL A 364 2.87 -10.98 -20.52
CA VAL A 364 3.15 -10.35 -19.23
C VAL A 364 2.24 -9.15 -19.04
N ILE A 365 1.54 -9.15 -17.91
CA ILE A 365 0.64 -8.09 -17.45
C ILE A 365 1.39 -7.15 -16.51
N ASP A 366 2.16 -7.72 -15.58
CA ASP A 366 2.91 -6.95 -14.58
C ASP A 366 4.18 -7.69 -14.13
N ARG A 367 5.14 -6.91 -13.61
CA ARG A 367 6.40 -7.40 -13.05
C ARG A 367 6.59 -6.81 -11.65
N MET A 368 6.82 -7.67 -10.68
CA MET A 368 7.01 -7.28 -9.28
C MET A 368 8.32 -7.85 -8.74
N GLU A 369 8.90 -7.17 -7.75
CA GLU A 369 10.06 -7.64 -7.01
C GLU A 369 9.63 -7.91 -5.56
N TYR A 370 9.73 -9.18 -5.15
CA TYR A 370 9.48 -9.60 -3.78
C TYR A 370 10.78 -10.05 -3.12
N GLU A 371 10.79 -10.09 -1.79
CA GLU A 371 11.90 -10.67 -1.03
C GLU A 371 11.35 -11.72 -0.08
N HIS A 372 11.95 -12.91 -0.07
CA HIS A 372 11.55 -14.00 0.81
C HIS A 372 12.63 -14.27 1.86
N PRO A 373 12.26 -14.57 3.12
CA PRO A 373 13.21 -14.85 4.18
C PRO A 373 13.95 -16.17 3.95
N LEU A 374 15.24 -16.21 4.25
CA LEU A 374 16.06 -17.42 4.23
C LEU A 374 16.22 -17.96 5.66
N TYR A 375 15.78 -19.19 5.87
CA TYR A 375 15.86 -19.87 7.17
C TYR A 375 17.14 -20.70 7.27
N THR A 376 18.03 -20.26 8.15
CA THR A 376 19.25 -20.98 8.54
C THR A 376 19.22 -21.22 10.05
N PRO A 377 20.04 -22.13 10.58
CA PRO A 377 20.18 -22.27 12.03
C PRO A 377 20.48 -20.93 12.72
N ALA A 378 21.30 -20.08 12.09
CA ALA A 378 21.63 -18.75 12.61
C ALA A 378 20.43 -17.79 12.61
N SER A 379 19.63 -17.75 11.54
CA SER A 379 18.47 -16.85 11.49
C SER A 379 17.36 -17.26 12.45
N VAL A 380 17.14 -18.56 12.65
CA VAL A 380 16.18 -19.07 13.66
C VAL A 380 16.69 -18.81 15.08
N ALA A 381 18.00 -18.90 15.33
CA ALA A 381 18.58 -18.51 16.62
C ALA A 381 18.41 -17.00 16.89
N ALA A 382 18.66 -16.15 15.88
CA ALA A 382 18.46 -14.72 15.98
C ALA A 382 16.99 -14.34 16.22
N GLN A 383 16.04 -15.08 15.64
CA GLN A 383 14.60 -14.85 15.81
C GLN A 383 14.19 -14.88 17.30
N ARG A 384 14.82 -15.74 18.12
CA ARG A 384 14.55 -15.81 19.57
C ARG A 384 15.05 -14.61 20.36
N ARG A 385 16.03 -13.90 19.81
CA ARG A 385 16.67 -12.73 20.42
C ARG A 385 16.01 -11.42 20.00
N LEU A 386 14.97 -11.46 19.16
CA LEU A 386 14.20 -10.27 18.78
C LEU A 386 13.64 -9.46 19.98
N PRO A 387 13.22 -10.07 21.11
CA PRO A 387 12.84 -9.31 22.29
C PRO A 387 13.98 -8.49 22.90
N GLU A 388 15.25 -8.91 22.73
CA GLU A 388 16.44 -8.24 23.29
C GLU A 388 16.72 -6.89 22.62
N ILE A 389 16.28 -6.71 21.37
CA ILE A 389 16.62 -5.52 20.57
C ILE A 389 15.59 -4.40 20.68
N ALA A 390 14.45 -4.66 21.30
CA ALA A 390 13.38 -3.68 21.52
C ALA A 390 13.62 -2.87 22.80
N THR A 391 13.27 -1.59 22.76
CA THR A 391 13.31 -0.66 23.90
C THR A 391 11.89 -0.32 24.34
N ASP A 392 11.76 0.60 25.30
CA ASP A 392 10.46 1.11 25.74
C ASP A 392 9.83 2.09 24.73
N ARG A 393 10.61 2.54 23.74
CA ARG A 393 10.17 3.47 22.70
C ARG A 393 10.32 2.93 21.28
N LEU A 394 11.10 1.88 21.07
CA LEU A 394 11.36 1.29 19.77
C LEU A 394 11.05 -0.20 19.77
N ALA A 395 10.13 -0.62 18.90
CA ALA A 395 9.81 -2.03 18.70
C ALA A 395 9.94 -2.42 17.23
N PHE A 396 10.24 -3.70 16.98
CA PHE A 396 10.39 -4.25 15.63
C PHE A 396 9.24 -5.20 15.35
N ALA A 397 8.75 -5.21 14.11
CA ALA A 397 7.68 -6.08 13.66
C ALA A 397 7.94 -6.54 12.23
N GLY A 398 7.46 -7.73 11.88
CA GLY A 398 7.61 -8.28 10.55
C GLY A 398 7.46 -9.80 10.56
N ALA A 399 7.16 -10.36 9.39
CA ALA A 399 6.92 -11.79 9.26
C ALA A 399 8.12 -12.67 9.67
N TYR A 400 9.34 -12.08 9.74
CA TYR A 400 10.55 -12.70 10.29
C TYR A 400 10.48 -12.99 11.81
N HIS A 401 9.42 -12.62 12.51
CA HIS A 401 9.13 -13.10 13.87
C HIS A 401 8.51 -14.51 13.90
N GLY A 402 8.20 -15.09 12.74
CA GLY A 402 7.77 -16.48 12.60
C GLY A 402 8.28 -17.11 11.31
N TRP A 403 7.42 -17.82 10.58
CA TRP A 403 7.77 -18.57 9.36
C TRP A 403 7.70 -17.73 8.08
N GLY A 404 7.52 -16.42 8.18
CA GLY A 404 7.50 -15.53 7.03
C GLY A 404 6.11 -15.33 6.42
N PHE A 405 5.05 -15.78 7.10
CA PHE A 405 3.68 -15.70 6.61
C PHE A 405 2.96 -14.45 7.10
N HIS A 406 1.81 -14.15 6.48
CA HIS A 406 0.99 -12.99 6.83
C HIS A 406 0.50 -13.00 8.28
N GLU A 407 0.20 -14.17 8.86
CA GLU A 407 -0.13 -14.29 10.28
C GLU A 407 1.05 -13.90 11.16
N ASP A 408 2.28 -14.31 10.81
CA ASP A 408 3.47 -13.97 11.59
C ASP A 408 3.70 -12.46 11.59
N GLY A 409 3.48 -11.83 10.43
CA GLY A 409 3.46 -10.37 10.32
C GLY A 409 2.37 -9.74 11.20
N ALA A 410 1.11 -10.16 11.07
CA ALA A 410 0.01 -9.62 11.88
C ALA A 410 0.25 -9.78 13.39
N ARG A 411 0.64 -10.98 13.82
CA ARG A 411 0.97 -11.31 15.21
C ARG A 411 2.13 -10.46 15.73
N SER A 412 3.20 -10.29 14.94
CA SER A 412 4.34 -9.45 15.33
C SER A 412 3.96 -7.97 15.45
N GLY A 413 3.11 -7.46 14.55
CA GLY A 413 2.60 -6.08 14.64
C GLY A 413 1.80 -5.82 15.91
N ALA A 414 0.91 -6.75 16.25
CA ALA A 414 0.16 -6.70 17.51
C ALA A 414 1.08 -6.78 18.74
N ALA A 415 2.09 -7.66 18.71
CA ALA A 415 3.06 -7.81 19.79
C ALA A 415 3.95 -6.57 19.95
N ALA A 416 4.38 -5.95 18.85
CA ALA A 416 5.16 -4.72 18.88
C ALA A 416 4.37 -3.55 19.46
N ALA A 417 3.09 -3.41 19.09
CA ALA A 417 2.21 -2.42 19.72
C ALA A 417 2.06 -2.68 21.23
N ALA A 418 1.84 -3.94 21.63
CA ALA A 418 1.76 -4.33 23.03
C ALA A 418 3.05 -4.05 23.82
N ARG A 419 4.23 -4.28 23.22
CA ARG A 419 5.54 -3.98 23.83
C ARG A 419 5.73 -2.51 24.16
N LEU A 420 5.06 -1.62 23.41
CA LEU A 420 5.04 -0.17 23.63
C LEU A 420 3.87 0.29 24.54
N GLY A 421 3.17 -0.65 25.19
CA GLY A 421 2.07 -0.35 26.09
C GLY A 421 0.73 -0.01 25.40
N LEU A 422 0.59 -0.30 24.10
CA LEU A 422 -0.65 -0.10 23.35
C LEU A 422 -1.49 -1.38 23.39
N THR A 423 -2.80 -1.26 23.55
CA THR A 423 -3.68 -2.44 23.72
C THR A 423 -4.63 -2.59 22.53
N TRP A 424 -4.74 -3.81 21.99
CA TRP A 424 -5.74 -4.12 20.96
C TRP A 424 -7.13 -4.24 21.58
N GLN A 425 -7.80 -3.09 21.71
CA GLN A 425 -9.14 -3.01 22.27
C GLN A 425 -10.18 -3.70 21.36
N PRO A 426 -11.08 -4.51 21.91
CA PRO A 426 -12.20 -5.09 21.18
C PRO A 426 -13.05 -3.99 20.51
N SER A 427 -13.57 -4.26 19.31
CA SER A 427 -14.42 -3.29 18.60
C SER A 427 -15.66 -2.84 19.39
N GLY A 428 -16.12 -3.63 20.36
CA GLY A 428 -17.23 -3.29 21.27
C GLY A 428 -16.85 -2.31 22.40
N ASP A 429 -15.58 -2.32 22.84
CA ASP A 429 -15.03 -1.36 23.81
C ASP A 429 -14.51 -0.07 23.14
N ARG A 430 -14.54 -0.01 21.80
CA ARG A 430 -14.61 1.26 21.07
C ARG A 430 -16.01 1.91 21.22
N GLY A 431 -16.80 1.48 22.21
CA GLY A 431 -18.12 1.98 22.54
C GLY A 431 -18.06 3.28 23.33
N ALA A 432 -18.86 4.25 22.88
CA ALA A 432 -19.33 5.42 23.63
C ALA A 432 -18.33 6.55 23.95
N SER A 433 -17.14 6.57 23.36
CA SER A 433 -16.36 7.82 23.18
C SER A 433 -16.04 8.13 21.71
N ALA A 434 -16.22 7.16 20.81
CA ALA A 434 -16.45 7.44 19.42
C ALA A 434 -17.88 7.97 19.28
N GLN A 435 -18.08 9.25 19.61
CA GLN A 435 -18.89 10.07 18.74
C GLN A 435 -18.47 9.67 17.33
N ARG A 436 -19.42 9.21 16.50
CA ARG A 436 -19.30 9.36 15.04
C ARG A 436 -18.59 10.69 14.87
N PRO A 437 -17.39 10.80 14.24
CA PRO A 437 -16.83 12.13 14.07
C PRO A 437 -17.99 12.90 13.45
N GLU A 438 -18.57 13.82 14.23
CA GLU A 438 -19.35 14.90 13.66
C GLU A 438 -18.37 15.39 12.63
N THR A 439 -18.67 15.16 11.35
CA THR A 439 -17.85 15.67 10.25
C THR A 439 -17.57 17.10 10.67
N PRO A 440 -16.33 17.41 11.11
CA PRO A 440 -16.14 18.61 11.93
C PRO A 440 -16.65 19.74 11.07
N GLU A 441 -17.64 20.45 11.59
CA GLU A 441 -18.41 21.38 10.77
C GLU A 441 -17.38 22.26 10.04
N PRO A 442 -17.36 22.26 8.70
CA PRO A 442 -16.18 22.71 7.99
C PRO A 442 -15.93 24.18 8.31
N ALA A 443 -14.83 24.42 9.01
CA ALA A 443 -14.61 25.67 9.71
C ALA A 443 -13.79 26.64 8.86
N THR A 444 -14.45 27.67 8.34
CA THR A 444 -13.85 28.75 7.54
C THR A 444 -12.62 29.38 8.24
N GLY A 445 -11.63 29.80 7.47
CA GLY A 445 -10.40 30.37 8.02
C GLY A 445 -9.22 30.40 7.06
N VAL A 446 -8.08 30.88 7.57
CA VAL A 446 -6.82 30.93 6.81
C VAL A 446 -5.97 29.72 7.15
N TYR A 447 -5.49 29.02 6.15
CA TYR A 447 -4.57 27.88 6.27
C TYR A 447 -3.15 28.32 5.94
N ALA A 448 -2.20 27.98 6.79
CA ALA A 448 -0.79 28.03 6.43
C ALA A 448 -0.51 26.80 5.55
N THR A 449 -0.29 27.04 4.26
CA THR A 449 -0.22 26.00 3.22
C THR A 449 1.17 25.88 2.63
N THR A 450 1.56 24.67 2.25
CA THR A 450 2.74 24.37 1.43
C THR A 450 2.26 23.86 0.09
N ILE A 451 2.74 24.48 -0.98
CA ILE A 451 2.48 24.08 -2.36
C ILE A 451 3.71 23.33 -2.86
N ARG A 452 3.55 22.05 -3.19
CA ARG A 452 4.62 21.19 -3.73
C ARG A 452 4.29 20.81 -5.16
N HIS A 453 5.27 20.90 -6.05
CA HIS A 453 5.16 20.43 -7.42
C HIS A 453 6.28 19.45 -7.70
N THR A 454 5.94 18.24 -8.11
CA THR A 454 6.88 17.20 -8.48
C THR A 454 6.68 16.80 -9.93
N ARG A 455 7.74 16.92 -10.72
CA ARG A 455 7.85 16.33 -12.06
C ARG A 455 8.75 15.11 -11.95
N ARG A 456 8.30 13.94 -12.40
CA ARG A 456 9.09 12.70 -12.36
C ARG A 456 9.78 12.40 -13.69
N THR A 457 9.13 12.72 -14.82
CA THR A 457 9.63 12.47 -16.18
C THR A 457 9.68 13.78 -16.99
N PRO A 458 10.68 14.00 -17.88
CA PRO A 458 11.87 13.19 -18.19
C PRO A 458 13.03 13.35 -17.19
N PHE A 459 12.88 14.19 -16.17
CA PHE A 459 13.84 14.32 -15.07
C PHE A 459 13.11 14.65 -13.77
N ARG A 460 13.56 14.05 -12.66
CA ARG A 460 12.98 14.27 -11.35
C ARG A 460 13.32 15.67 -10.84
N ARG A 461 12.30 16.48 -10.59
CA ARG A 461 12.46 17.80 -9.98
C ARG A 461 11.25 18.13 -9.10
N SER A 462 11.53 18.49 -7.85
CA SER A 462 10.53 19.01 -6.91
C SER A 462 10.81 20.48 -6.62
N PHE A 463 9.77 21.26 -6.38
CA PHE A 463 9.89 22.56 -5.72
C PHE A 463 8.73 22.77 -4.75
N GLU A 464 9.03 23.51 -3.68
CA GLU A 464 8.10 23.80 -2.60
C GLU A 464 8.05 25.30 -2.34
N ASN A 465 6.87 25.80 -2.01
CA ASN A 465 6.69 27.18 -1.57
C ASN A 465 5.60 27.26 -0.50
N HIS A 466 5.84 28.05 0.53
CA HIS A 466 4.85 28.33 1.57
C HIS A 466 3.92 29.46 1.12
N SER A 467 2.63 29.30 1.38
CA SER A 467 1.54 30.21 1.01
C SER A 467 0.48 30.23 2.12
N HIS A 468 -0.51 31.11 2.00
CA HIS A 468 -1.66 31.18 2.90
C HIS A 468 -2.98 31.11 2.12
N THR A 469 -3.69 29.99 2.21
CA THR A 469 -4.95 29.78 1.47
C THR A 469 -6.15 30.07 2.36
N TRP A 470 -7.13 30.80 1.86
CA TRP A 470 -8.36 31.07 2.59
C TRP A 470 -9.41 30.02 2.24
N LEU A 471 -10.06 29.46 3.25
CA LEU A 471 -11.30 28.72 3.12
C LEU A 471 -12.44 29.62 3.58
N VAL A 472 -13.34 29.98 2.68
CA VAL A 472 -14.47 30.87 2.95
C VAL A 472 -15.78 30.22 2.59
N ASP A 473 -16.84 30.64 3.27
CA ASP A 473 -18.21 30.35 2.88
C ASP A 473 -18.64 31.40 1.85
N LEU A 474 -19.19 30.96 0.72
CA LEU A 474 -19.64 31.91 -0.31
C LEU A 474 -20.89 32.69 0.10
N ASP A 475 -21.67 32.20 1.08
CA ASP A 475 -22.79 32.95 1.67
C ASP A 475 -22.32 33.90 2.80
N ASP A 476 -21.08 33.77 3.30
CA ASP A 476 -20.47 34.62 4.35
C ASP A 476 -19.01 35.00 4.01
N LEU A 477 -18.85 35.82 2.96
CA LEU A 477 -17.54 36.27 2.51
C LEU A 477 -16.97 37.40 3.41
N PRO A 478 -15.65 37.40 3.70
CA PRO A 478 -15.02 38.49 4.45
C PRO A 478 -15.16 39.85 3.75
N GLN A 479 -15.84 40.81 4.39
CA GLN A 479 -16.17 42.08 3.75
C GLN A 479 -15.08 43.17 3.88
N HIS A 480 -14.15 43.05 4.84
CA HIS A 480 -12.98 43.91 5.12
C HIS A 480 -13.16 45.46 5.09
N GLY A 481 -14.36 45.99 4.83
CA GLY A 481 -14.72 47.40 4.82
C GLY A 481 -13.83 48.26 3.90
N PRO A 482 -13.53 49.51 4.28
CA PRO A 482 -12.69 50.42 3.47
C PRO A 482 -11.24 49.94 3.31
N LEU A 483 -10.80 48.93 4.06
CA LEU A 483 -9.47 48.31 3.95
C LEU A 483 -9.44 47.13 2.96
N ALA A 484 -10.57 46.78 2.33
CA ALA A 484 -10.66 45.68 1.37
C ALA A 484 -9.61 45.72 0.23
N PRO A 485 -9.23 46.88 -0.35
CA PRO A 485 -8.18 46.93 -1.38
C PRO A 485 -6.82 46.39 -0.91
N VAL A 486 -6.56 46.40 0.40
CA VAL A 486 -5.30 46.00 1.03
C VAL A 486 -5.41 44.62 1.70
N LEU A 487 -6.53 44.35 2.39
CA LEU A 487 -6.74 43.11 3.15
C LEU A 487 -7.25 41.95 2.29
N GLY A 488 -7.74 42.23 1.08
CA GLY A 488 -8.26 41.22 0.17
C GLY A 488 -9.76 41.34 -0.04
N ARG A 489 -10.24 41.10 -1.25
CA ARG A 489 -11.67 40.89 -1.57
C ARG A 489 -11.83 39.69 -2.49
N PHE A 490 -12.84 38.86 -2.24
CA PHE A 490 -13.27 37.82 -3.19
C PHE A 490 -14.25 38.46 -4.18
N GLU A 491 -13.97 38.33 -5.47
CA GLU A 491 -14.77 38.95 -6.53
C GLU A 491 -15.08 37.91 -7.60
N ALA A 492 -16.31 37.93 -8.14
CA ALA A 492 -16.74 36.95 -9.13
C ALA A 492 -15.89 36.96 -10.41
N ARG A 493 -15.36 38.12 -10.80
CA ARG A 493 -14.42 38.23 -11.93
C ARG A 493 -13.14 37.40 -11.77
N ASP A 494 -12.82 36.91 -10.58
CA ASP A 494 -11.64 36.08 -10.29
C ASP A 494 -11.92 34.57 -10.31
N HIS A 495 -13.17 34.19 -10.53
CA HIS A 495 -13.65 32.81 -10.50
C HIS A 495 -14.54 32.51 -11.71
N LEU A 496 -15.08 31.30 -11.77
CA LEU A 496 -15.92 30.82 -12.86
C LEU A 496 -17.21 31.65 -13.00
N GLY A 497 -17.74 31.71 -14.22
CA GLY A 497 -19.01 32.33 -14.58
C GLY A 497 -18.99 33.86 -14.77
N ASP A 498 -20.18 34.45 -14.65
CA ASP A 498 -20.45 35.86 -14.98
C ASP A 498 -19.86 36.81 -13.91
N PRO A 499 -19.01 37.79 -14.30
CA PRO A 499 -18.39 38.72 -13.36
C PRO A 499 -19.38 39.66 -12.66
N HIS A 500 -20.61 39.77 -13.16
CA HIS A 500 -21.67 40.61 -12.59
C HIS A 500 -22.56 39.88 -11.59
N ARG A 501 -22.38 38.56 -11.41
CA ARG A 501 -23.09 37.73 -10.43
C ARG A 501 -22.25 37.52 -9.18
N THR A 502 -22.84 36.94 -8.14
CA THR A 502 -22.07 36.43 -7.01
C THR A 502 -21.34 35.13 -7.38
N ILE A 503 -20.23 34.83 -6.70
CA ILE A 503 -19.48 33.58 -6.93
C ILE A 503 -20.41 32.37 -6.71
N ARG A 504 -21.27 32.40 -5.67
CA ARG A 504 -22.22 31.33 -5.37
C ARG A 504 -23.19 31.09 -6.53
N GLU A 505 -23.77 32.14 -7.10
CA GLU A 505 -24.70 32.01 -8.23
C GLU A 505 -24.02 31.40 -9.45
N ASN A 506 -22.76 31.75 -9.70
CA ASN A 506 -21.98 31.14 -10.77
C ASN A 506 -21.73 29.65 -10.53
N VAL A 507 -21.34 29.26 -9.31
CA VAL A 507 -21.19 27.83 -8.96
C VAL A 507 -22.51 27.08 -9.09
N ALA A 508 -23.62 27.64 -8.57
CA ALA A 508 -24.94 27.04 -8.69
C ALA A 508 -25.38 26.87 -10.16
N THR A 509 -25.14 27.89 -10.99
CA THR A 509 -25.42 27.84 -12.44
C THR A 509 -24.59 26.77 -13.13
N PHE A 510 -23.31 26.65 -12.77
CA PHE A 510 -22.40 25.64 -13.32
C PHE A 510 -22.84 24.21 -12.92
N LEU A 511 -23.21 24.00 -11.65
CA LEU A 511 -23.74 22.72 -11.18
C LEU A 511 -25.04 22.34 -11.90
N ALA A 512 -25.96 23.28 -12.04
CA ALA A 512 -27.25 23.05 -12.71
C ALA A 512 -27.07 22.64 -14.17
N LYS A 513 -26.12 23.25 -14.89
CA LYS A 513 -25.76 22.85 -16.27
C LYS A 513 -25.29 21.39 -16.36
N HIS A 514 -24.77 20.82 -15.28
CA HIS A 514 -24.30 19.44 -15.20
C HIS A 514 -25.27 18.51 -14.44
N GLY A 515 -26.53 18.93 -14.26
CA GLY A 515 -27.57 18.12 -13.62
C GLY A 515 -27.39 17.92 -12.12
N VAL A 516 -26.65 18.81 -11.44
CA VAL A 516 -26.50 18.81 -9.98
C VAL A 516 -27.26 20.01 -9.40
N ALA A 517 -28.26 19.74 -8.56
CA ALA A 517 -28.98 20.79 -7.85
C ALA A 517 -28.26 21.10 -6.51
N LEU A 518 -27.80 22.34 -6.34
CA LEU A 518 -27.20 22.81 -5.08
C LEU A 518 -28.27 23.05 -4.00
N ASP A 519 -29.37 23.66 -4.41
CA ASP A 519 -30.51 23.97 -3.55
C ASP A 519 -31.59 22.90 -3.79
N GLY A 520 -32.07 22.27 -2.72
CA GLY A 520 -32.99 21.13 -2.79
C GLY A 520 -34.23 21.30 -1.91
N PRO A 521 -35.12 20.29 -1.86
CA PRO A 521 -36.34 20.35 -1.05
C PRO A 521 -36.07 20.52 0.45
N ALA A 522 -34.92 20.02 0.91
CA ALA A 522 -34.48 20.10 2.31
C ALA A 522 -33.92 21.47 2.71
N GLY A 523 -33.71 22.39 1.75
CA GLY A 523 -33.22 23.73 2.01
C GLY A 523 -32.10 24.17 1.06
N ARG A 524 -31.52 25.33 1.39
CA ARG A 524 -30.43 25.96 0.66
C ARG A 524 -29.11 25.25 0.95
N GLY A 525 -28.39 24.84 -0.09
CA GLY A 525 -27.06 24.22 0.03
C GLY A 525 -25.96 25.23 0.32
N ARG A 526 -24.85 24.76 0.87
CA ARG A 526 -23.68 25.56 1.28
C ARG A 526 -22.52 25.33 0.32
N VAL A 527 -21.77 26.40 -0.01
CA VAL A 527 -20.57 26.28 -0.86
C VAL A 527 -19.36 26.87 -0.14
N LEU A 528 -18.36 26.03 0.08
CA LEU A 528 -17.07 26.44 0.62
C LEU A 528 -16.05 26.58 -0.49
N MET A 529 -15.25 27.64 -0.44
CA MET A 529 -14.23 27.94 -1.45
C MET A 529 -12.84 28.05 -0.81
N ALA A 530 -11.88 27.28 -1.32
CA ALA A 530 -10.46 27.48 -1.06
C ALA A 530 -9.82 28.31 -2.17
N ALA A 531 -9.42 29.55 -1.86
CA ALA A 531 -8.79 30.47 -2.81
C ALA A 531 -7.97 31.57 -2.09
N HIS A 532 -7.28 32.40 -2.86
CA HIS A 532 -6.72 33.67 -2.40
C HIS A 532 -7.66 34.83 -2.80
N PRO A 533 -7.84 35.83 -1.92
CA PRO A 533 -8.56 37.05 -2.26
C PRO A 533 -7.69 37.99 -3.11
N ARG A 534 -8.34 38.86 -3.89
CA ARG A 534 -7.70 39.95 -4.62
C ARG A 534 -7.23 41.03 -3.66
N ALA A 535 -5.95 41.36 -3.69
CA ALA A 535 -5.37 42.44 -2.90
C ALA A 535 -4.34 43.23 -3.71
N PHE A 536 -4.21 44.53 -3.43
CA PHE A 536 -3.40 45.46 -4.23
C PHE A 536 -3.74 45.42 -5.73
N GLY A 537 -5.02 45.17 -6.06
CA GLY A 537 -5.49 45.05 -7.43
C GLY A 537 -5.06 43.76 -8.15
N TYR A 538 -4.44 42.79 -7.47
CA TYR A 538 -3.95 41.55 -8.07
C TYR A 538 -4.60 40.31 -7.44
N CYS A 539 -4.96 39.33 -8.27
CA CYS A 539 -5.42 38.02 -7.86
C CYS A 539 -4.84 36.97 -8.81
N PHE A 540 -4.28 35.88 -8.26
CA PHE A 540 -3.90 34.72 -9.06
C PHE A 540 -4.09 33.45 -8.25
N ASN A 541 -5.05 32.65 -8.67
CA ASN A 541 -5.40 31.36 -8.07
C ASN A 541 -5.15 30.23 -9.07
N PRO A 542 -3.96 29.61 -9.11
CA PRO A 542 -3.67 28.50 -10.02
C PRO A 542 -4.72 27.38 -9.94
N ILE A 543 -5.25 27.18 -8.73
CA ILE A 543 -6.35 26.27 -8.43
C ILE A 543 -7.28 26.95 -7.43
N SER A 544 -8.59 26.84 -7.63
CA SER A 544 -9.65 27.16 -6.66
C SER A 544 -10.55 25.95 -6.52
N VAL A 545 -10.86 25.56 -5.29
CA VAL A 545 -11.67 24.37 -5.02
C VAL A 545 -12.96 24.77 -4.32
N PHE A 546 -14.09 24.33 -4.86
CA PHE A 546 -15.43 24.59 -4.33
C PHE A 546 -16.05 23.28 -3.84
N TRP A 547 -16.24 23.15 -2.54
CA TRP A 547 -17.00 22.03 -1.96
C TRP A 547 -18.46 22.42 -1.87
N CYS A 548 -19.31 21.69 -2.59
CA CYS A 548 -20.74 21.94 -2.67
C CYS A 548 -21.44 20.95 -1.75
N LEU A 549 -22.04 21.46 -0.69
CA LEU A 549 -22.73 20.71 0.34
C LEU A 549 -24.23 20.97 0.22
N ASP A 550 -25.05 19.96 0.43
CA ASP A 550 -26.50 20.15 0.55
C ASP A 550 -26.89 20.77 1.90
N ALA A 551 -28.19 20.94 2.13
CA ALA A 551 -28.72 21.48 3.38
C ALA A 551 -28.48 20.58 4.60
N THR A 552 -28.16 19.29 4.42
CA THR A 552 -27.81 18.36 5.51
C THR A 552 -26.32 18.34 5.81
N GLY A 553 -25.51 19.06 5.02
CA GLY A 553 -24.05 19.14 5.17
C GLY A 553 -23.29 18.06 4.41
N ASP A 554 -23.98 17.24 3.62
CA ASP A 554 -23.37 16.18 2.83
C ASP A 554 -22.83 16.72 1.50
N ARG A 555 -21.65 16.25 1.09
CA ARG A 555 -21.01 16.72 -0.14
C ARG A 555 -21.65 16.09 -1.37
N ILE A 556 -22.35 16.92 -2.14
CA ILE A 556 -23.01 16.52 -3.39
C ILE A 556 -22.08 16.61 -4.62
N ALA A 557 -21.10 17.53 -4.60
CA ALA A 557 -20.11 17.69 -5.66
C ALA A 557 -18.88 18.50 -5.20
N THR A 558 -17.81 18.43 -5.97
CA THR A 558 -16.68 19.37 -5.88
C THR A 558 -16.39 19.96 -7.25
N VAL A 559 -16.26 21.28 -7.33
CA VAL A 559 -15.77 21.97 -8.53
C VAL A 559 -14.31 22.34 -8.31
N VAL A 560 -13.45 21.93 -9.23
CA VAL A 560 -12.03 22.29 -9.23
C VAL A 560 -11.78 23.22 -10.40
N GLU A 561 -11.66 24.51 -10.10
CA GLU A 561 -11.33 25.54 -11.07
C GLU A 561 -9.81 25.67 -11.19
N VAL A 562 -9.30 25.62 -12.41
CA VAL A 562 -7.87 25.75 -12.71
C VAL A 562 -7.63 26.97 -13.57
N HIS A 563 -6.63 27.77 -13.19
CA HIS A 563 -6.17 28.92 -13.94
C HIS A 563 -4.77 28.65 -14.49
N ASN A 564 -4.52 29.03 -15.74
CA ASN A 564 -3.15 29.06 -16.27
C ASN A 564 -2.56 30.47 -16.18
N THR A 565 -1.23 30.58 -16.37
CA THR A 565 -0.54 31.88 -16.37
C THR A 565 -0.83 32.76 -17.59
N TYR A 566 -1.61 32.24 -18.56
CA TYR A 566 -1.96 32.90 -19.82
C TYR A 566 -3.35 33.52 -19.81
N GLY A 567 -4.10 33.38 -18.70
CA GLY A 567 -5.42 34.00 -18.53
C GLY A 567 -6.61 33.09 -18.88
N ASP A 568 -6.38 31.83 -19.28
CA ASP A 568 -7.47 30.88 -19.46
C ASP A 568 -7.95 30.33 -18.11
N ARG A 569 -9.20 29.84 -18.10
CA ARG A 569 -9.85 29.17 -16.97
C ARG A 569 -10.57 27.91 -17.44
N HIS A 570 -10.65 26.92 -16.56
CA HIS A 570 -11.46 25.73 -16.77
C HIS A 570 -11.95 25.18 -15.43
N ALA A 571 -13.24 24.85 -15.35
CA ALA A 571 -13.84 24.27 -14.15
C ALA A 571 -14.15 22.78 -14.36
N TYR A 572 -13.52 21.91 -13.57
CA TYR A 572 -13.81 20.48 -13.55
C TYR A 572 -14.88 20.18 -12.51
N LEU A 573 -16.03 19.65 -12.91
CA LEU A 573 -16.99 19.07 -11.99
C LEU A 573 -16.57 17.64 -11.66
N VAL A 574 -16.38 17.34 -10.39
CA VAL A 574 -16.12 15.98 -9.93
C VAL A 574 -17.05 15.57 -8.79
N LYS A 575 -17.31 14.26 -8.69
CA LYS A 575 -18.05 13.63 -7.59
C LYS A 575 -17.08 12.74 -6.83
N PRO A 576 -16.35 13.28 -5.85
CA PRO A 576 -15.32 12.49 -5.19
C PRO A 576 -15.94 11.47 -4.24
N ASP A 577 -15.26 10.32 -4.10
CA ASP A 577 -15.61 9.26 -3.15
C ASP A 577 -15.63 9.79 -1.69
N PRO A 578 -16.11 9.02 -0.69
CA PRO A 578 -16.14 9.48 0.70
C PRO A 578 -14.78 9.97 1.25
N GLN A 579 -13.65 9.57 0.67
CA GLN A 579 -12.30 9.98 1.01
C GLN A 579 -11.84 11.25 0.27
N GLY A 580 -12.66 11.77 -0.64
CA GLY A 580 -12.37 12.97 -1.42
C GLY A 580 -11.63 12.72 -2.73
N ARG A 581 -11.57 11.49 -3.24
CA ARG A 581 -10.83 11.16 -4.46
C ARG A 581 -11.73 11.11 -5.69
N ALA A 582 -11.25 11.65 -6.81
CA ALA A 582 -11.95 11.62 -8.09
C ALA A 582 -10.97 11.56 -9.26
N ARG A 583 -11.40 11.00 -10.40
CA ARG A 583 -10.64 11.03 -11.65
C ARG A 583 -11.42 11.78 -12.71
N VAL A 584 -10.74 12.65 -13.47
CA VAL A 584 -11.34 13.44 -14.56
C VAL A 584 -10.38 13.55 -15.75
N GLY A 585 -10.90 13.58 -16.97
CA GLY A 585 -10.09 13.81 -18.17
C GLY A 585 -9.47 15.22 -18.18
N LYS A 586 -8.24 15.36 -18.67
CA LYS A 586 -7.59 16.67 -18.78
C LYS A 586 -8.17 17.45 -19.96
N ALA A 587 -8.83 18.57 -19.69
CA ALA A 587 -9.42 19.40 -20.74
C ALA A 587 -8.61 20.67 -21.02
N MET A 588 -7.83 21.16 -20.05
CA MET A 588 -7.17 22.47 -20.10
C MET A 588 -5.67 22.40 -20.39
N TYR A 589 -5.19 23.32 -21.22
CA TYR A 589 -3.76 23.56 -21.45
C TYR A 589 -3.17 24.44 -20.34
N VAL A 590 -2.57 23.80 -19.33
CA VAL A 590 -2.07 24.47 -18.11
C VAL A 590 -0.56 24.75 -18.13
N SER A 591 0.20 24.16 -19.07
CA SER A 591 1.66 24.29 -19.13
C SER A 591 2.16 24.11 -20.57
N PRO A 592 3.17 24.88 -21.02
CA PRO A 592 3.71 24.79 -22.37
C PRO A 592 4.35 23.43 -22.73
N PHE A 593 4.55 22.57 -21.74
CA PHE A 593 5.26 21.29 -21.85
C PHE A 593 4.34 20.06 -21.81
N HIS A 594 3.03 20.23 -21.63
CA HIS A 594 2.07 19.13 -21.65
C HIS A 594 0.87 19.50 -22.54
N GLY A 595 0.51 18.62 -23.47
CA GLY A 595 -0.71 18.77 -24.29
C GLY A 595 -1.97 18.53 -23.44
N THR A 596 -3.14 18.45 -24.05
CA THR A 596 -4.42 18.11 -23.36
C THR A 596 -4.64 16.60 -23.22
N ASP A 597 -3.67 15.79 -23.60
CA ASP A 597 -3.63 14.34 -23.41
C ASP A 597 -3.52 13.96 -21.92
N GLY A 598 -4.27 12.95 -21.50
CA GLY A 598 -4.21 12.38 -20.14
C GLY A 598 -5.41 12.61 -19.21
N SER A 599 -5.28 12.15 -17.96
CA SER A 599 -6.28 12.27 -16.90
C SER A 599 -5.68 12.82 -15.61
N TYR A 600 -6.49 13.56 -14.84
CA TYR A 600 -6.19 14.00 -13.50
C TYR A 600 -6.79 13.05 -12.45
N ASP A 601 -5.95 12.57 -11.53
CA ASP A 601 -6.37 12.01 -10.26
C ASP A 601 -6.33 13.10 -9.19
N LEU A 602 -7.48 13.37 -8.60
CA LEU A 602 -7.71 14.44 -7.63
C LEU A 602 -7.92 13.84 -6.25
N ALA A 603 -7.35 14.48 -5.23
CA ALA A 603 -7.69 14.25 -3.82
C ALA A 603 -8.05 15.59 -3.16
N VAL A 604 -9.36 15.78 -2.96
CA VAL A 604 -10.02 17.00 -2.47
C VAL A 604 -11.02 16.69 -1.33
N PRO A 605 -10.57 16.10 -0.20
CA PRO A 605 -11.43 15.92 0.98
C PRO A 605 -12.01 17.25 1.46
N VAL A 606 -13.20 17.23 2.06
CA VAL A 606 -13.80 18.42 2.68
C VAL A 606 -12.86 18.88 3.81
N PRO A 607 -12.41 20.15 3.81
CA PRO A 607 -11.42 20.62 4.77
C PRO A 607 -12.00 20.82 6.17
N GLY A 608 -11.31 20.26 7.17
CA GLY A 608 -11.51 20.54 8.61
C GLY A 608 -10.35 21.39 9.12
N ASP A 609 -9.66 20.98 10.19
CA ASP A 609 -8.44 21.69 10.65
C ASP A 609 -7.25 21.60 9.68
N ARG A 610 -7.32 20.71 8.69
CA ARG A 610 -6.33 20.59 7.61
C ARG A 610 -6.99 20.82 6.26
N LEU A 611 -6.26 21.51 5.38
CA LEU A 611 -6.58 21.65 3.96
C LEU A 611 -5.66 20.71 3.20
N HIS A 612 -6.23 19.87 2.34
CA HIS A 612 -5.49 18.96 1.46
C HIS A 612 -6.12 18.96 0.07
N VAL A 613 -5.35 19.40 -0.92
CA VAL A 613 -5.70 19.35 -2.33
C VAL A 613 -4.51 18.75 -3.06
N ALA A 614 -4.69 17.62 -3.75
CA ALA A 614 -3.66 17.03 -4.59
C ALA A 614 -4.21 16.74 -5.99
N VAL A 615 -3.36 16.95 -6.99
CA VAL A 615 -3.64 16.74 -8.40
C VAL A 615 -2.47 15.97 -8.99
N SER A 616 -2.70 14.76 -9.48
CA SER A 616 -1.74 13.95 -10.22
C SER A 616 -2.19 13.87 -11.68
N LEU A 617 -1.31 14.26 -12.60
CA LEU A 617 -1.49 14.13 -14.03
C LEU A 617 -0.78 12.88 -14.52
N HIS A 618 -1.55 12.03 -15.20
CA HIS A 618 -1.07 10.89 -15.97
C HIS A 618 -1.32 11.18 -17.45
N THR A 619 -0.27 11.17 -18.25
CA THR A 619 -0.33 11.38 -19.71
C THR A 619 -0.05 10.06 -20.44
N ASP A 620 -0.56 9.94 -21.67
CA ASP A 620 -0.45 8.71 -22.47
C ASP A 620 1.01 8.39 -22.87
N ASP A 621 1.88 9.40 -22.88
CA ASP A 621 3.33 9.26 -23.15
C ASP A 621 4.15 8.90 -21.89
N GLY A 622 3.47 8.58 -20.77
CA GLY A 622 4.10 8.15 -19.52
C GLY A 622 4.67 9.27 -18.67
N ALA A 623 4.50 10.55 -19.05
CA ALA A 623 4.90 11.65 -18.18
C ALA A 623 3.97 11.78 -16.97
N THR A 624 4.55 11.79 -15.78
CA THR A 624 3.82 11.98 -14.51
C THR A 624 4.22 13.28 -13.82
N PHE A 625 3.20 14.03 -13.44
CA PHE A 625 3.34 15.30 -12.72
C PHE A 625 2.35 15.33 -11.57
N SER A 626 2.82 15.71 -10.37
CA SER A 626 1.94 15.91 -9.22
C SER A 626 2.09 17.30 -8.63
N ALA A 627 0.96 17.88 -8.23
CA ALA A 627 0.87 19.14 -7.52
C ALA A 627 0.05 18.91 -6.25
N SER A 628 0.52 19.39 -5.11
CA SER A 628 -0.26 19.37 -3.87
C SER A 628 -0.23 20.71 -3.16
N LEU A 629 -1.33 21.04 -2.51
CA LEU A 629 -1.53 22.17 -1.62
C LEU A 629 -2.05 21.62 -0.30
N THR A 630 -1.20 21.63 0.72
CA THR A 630 -1.51 21.04 2.03
C THR A 630 -1.24 22.05 3.13
N GLY A 631 -2.03 22.07 4.20
CA GLY A 631 -1.83 23.05 5.27
C GLY A 631 -2.69 22.83 6.49
N ALA A 632 -2.37 23.56 7.56
CA ALA A 632 -3.13 23.57 8.80
C ALA A 632 -3.83 24.92 9.00
N ARG A 633 -5.04 24.89 9.57
CA ARG A 633 -5.83 26.08 9.88
C ARG A 633 -5.12 26.91 10.95
N LEU A 634 -5.06 28.22 10.75
CA LEU A 634 -4.49 29.14 11.72
C LEU A 634 -5.52 29.47 12.82
N PRO A 635 -5.11 29.56 14.11
CA PRO A 635 -6.03 29.77 15.22
C PRO A 635 -6.79 31.10 15.12
N GLY A 636 -8.11 31.15 15.29
CA GLY A 636 -8.89 32.40 15.28
C GLY A 636 -9.69 32.70 14.01
N GLY A 637 -9.88 31.71 13.11
CA GLY A 637 -10.84 31.79 12.00
C GLY A 637 -10.58 32.90 10.97
N ALA A 638 -11.54 33.11 10.06
CA ALA A 638 -11.46 34.15 9.03
C ALA A 638 -11.64 35.58 9.61
N THR A 639 -12.32 35.70 10.75
CA THR A 639 -12.78 36.97 11.33
C THR A 639 -12.21 37.29 12.72
N GLY A 640 -11.48 36.38 13.38
CA GLY A 640 -11.02 36.58 14.76
C GLY A 640 -9.75 37.43 14.94
N PRO A 641 -9.27 37.59 16.19
CA PRO A 641 -8.13 38.42 16.52
C PRO A 641 -6.87 38.00 15.76
N GLY A 642 -6.28 38.91 14.98
CA GLY A 642 -5.10 38.64 14.15
C GLY A 642 -5.39 38.32 12.68
N SER A 643 -6.65 38.19 12.27
CA SER A 643 -7.08 38.04 10.86
C SER A 643 -6.49 39.13 9.96
N ARG A 644 -6.46 40.39 10.42
CA ARG A 644 -5.88 41.53 9.70
C ARG A 644 -4.38 41.36 9.40
N ARG A 645 -3.59 40.85 10.37
CA ARG A 645 -2.15 40.59 10.16
C ARG A 645 -1.91 39.44 9.19
N ARG A 646 -2.81 38.46 9.14
CA ARG A 646 -2.74 37.31 8.21
C ARG A 646 -3.17 37.70 6.80
N ALA A 647 -4.23 38.50 6.67
CA ALA A 647 -4.65 39.14 5.43
C ALA A 647 -3.50 39.94 4.78
N LEU A 648 -2.79 40.76 5.57
CA LEU A 648 -1.61 41.51 5.10
C LEU A 648 -0.47 40.62 4.57
N ARG A 649 -0.37 39.36 5.03
CA ARG A 649 0.66 38.39 4.58
C ARG A 649 0.21 37.55 3.37
N ALA A 650 -1.10 37.42 3.14
CA ALA A 650 -1.63 36.56 2.07
C ALA A 650 -1.39 37.16 0.67
N ALA A 651 -1.50 38.48 0.53
CA ALA A 651 -1.36 39.15 -0.78
C ALA A 651 0.07 39.10 -1.36
N PRO A 652 1.16 39.40 -0.59
CA PRO A 652 2.52 39.23 -1.08
C PRO A 652 2.86 37.77 -1.41
N ALA A 653 2.24 36.80 -0.72
CA ALA A 653 2.45 35.38 -0.98
C ALA A 653 1.88 34.94 -2.33
N ALA A 654 0.69 35.43 -2.73
CA ALA A 654 0.11 35.15 -4.05
C ALA A 654 0.96 35.74 -5.20
N LEU A 655 1.46 36.97 -5.02
CA LEU A 655 2.40 37.60 -5.96
C LEU A 655 3.70 36.80 -6.08
N ARG A 656 4.30 36.38 -4.95
CA ARG A 656 5.50 35.54 -4.93
C ARG A 656 5.26 34.21 -5.63
N GLY A 657 4.12 33.56 -5.39
CA GLY A 657 3.76 32.30 -6.04
C GLY A 657 3.69 32.44 -7.56
N SER A 658 3.03 33.49 -8.06
CA SER A 658 2.94 33.75 -9.50
C SER A 658 4.31 34.03 -10.13
N LEU A 659 5.16 34.82 -9.47
CA LEU A 659 6.53 35.09 -9.93
C LEU A 659 7.40 33.81 -9.97
N LEU A 660 7.28 32.95 -8.96
CA LEU A 660 7.99 31.67 -8.93
C LEU A 660 7.55 30.73 -10.05
N ILE A 661 6.25 30.66 -10.34
CA ILE A 661 5.72 29.85 -11.45
C ILE A 661 6.26 30.36 -12.79
N ARG A 662 6.24 31.69 -13.02
CA ARG A 662 6.78 32.31 -14.25
C ARG A 662 8.29 32.11 -14.40
N ALA A 663 9.06 32.32 -13.32
CA ALA A 663 10.51 32.11 -13.31
C ALA A 663 10.87 30.64 -13.57
N HIS A 664 10.08 29.70 -13.04
CA HIS A 664 10.26 28.28 -13.30
C HIS A 664 9.97 27.93 -14.76
N GLY A 665 8.88 28.46 -15.33
CA GLY A 665 8.54 28.29 -16.75
C GLY A 665 9.64 28.80 -17.68
N LEU A 666 10.19 29.98 -17.42
CA LEU A 666 11.30 30.56 -18.19
C LEU A 666 12.58 29.72 -18.07
N ARG A 667 12.90 29.19 -16.89
CA ARG A 667 14.07 28.30 -16.68
C ARG A 667 13.93 26.95 -17.40
N LEU A 668 12.72 26.42 -17.52
CA LEU A 668 12.44 25.21 -18.29
C LEU A 668 12.55 25.45 -19.80
N TRP A 669 12.05 26.60 -20.28
CA TRP A 669 12.19 27.02 -21.67
C TRP A 669 13.67 27.22 -22.07
N ALA A 670 14.46 27.88 -21.23
CA ALA A 670 15.91 28.06 -21.43
C ALA A 670 16.71 26.74 -21.50
N ARG A 671 16.13 25.63 -21.03
CA ARG A 671 16.71 24.27 -21.09
C ARG A 671 16.26 23.45 -22.30
N ARG A 672 15.65 24.08 -23.32
CA ARG A 672 15.25 23.47 -24.60
C ARG A 672 14.20 22.35 -24.48
N LEU A 673 13.33 22.37 -23.46
CA LEU A 673 12.15 21.51 -23.45
C LEU A 673 11.23 21.86 -24.63
N PRO A 674 10.75 20.88 -25.43
CA PRO A 674 9.86 21.14 -26.55
C PRO A 674 8.57 21.81 -26.08
N VAL A 675 8.27 22.98 -26.63
CA VAL A 675 6.99 23.67 -26.38
C VAL A 675 5.95 23.05 -27.30
N ARG A 676 4.89 22.43 -26.75
CA ARG A 676 3.78 21.93 -27.56
C ARG A 676 2.93 23.11 -28.04
N GLN A 677 2.50 23.12 -29.31
CA GLN A 677 1.60 24.16 -29.81
C GLN A 677 0.29 24.17 -29.02
N ARG A 678 -0.19 25.37 -28.68
CA ARG A 678 -1.44 25.59 -27.96
C ARG A 678 -2.64 25.20 -28.86
N PRO A 679 -3.45 24.20 -28.50
CA PRO A 679 -4.70 23.93 -29.21
C PRO A 679 -5.74 25.03 -28.89
N GLN A 680 -6.70 25.27 -29.79
CA GLN A 680 -7.88 26.07 -29.46
C GLN A 680 -8.67 25.35 -28.35
N HIS A 681 -8.84 26.00 -27.19
CA HIS A 681 -9.50 25.44 -26.02
C HIS A 681 -10.84 26.16 -25.79
N HIS A 682 -11.93 25.42 -25.70
CA HIS A 682 -13.21 25.95 -25.21
C HIS A 682 -13.13 26.06 -23.70
N GLN A 683 -13.25 27.28 -23.18
CA GLN A 683 -13.25 27.54 -21.74
C GLN A 683 -14.61 27.14 -21.16
N GLU A 684 -14.73 25.92 -20.63
CA GLU A 684 -15.93 25.50 -19.90
C GLU A 684 -16.01 26.23 -18.56
N GLY A 685 -17.15 26.88 -18.30
CA GLY A 685 -17.38 27.66 -17.09
C GLY A 685 -16.92 29.12 -17.15
N VAL A 686 -16.56 29.64 -18.32
CA VAL A 686 -16.33 31.08 -18.57
C VAL A 686 -17.55 31.74 -19.20
#